data_AF-A0A956LJU9-F1
#
_entry.id   AF-A0A956LJU9-F1
#
_cell.length_a   1.000
_cell.length_b   1.000
_cell.length_c   1.000
_cell.angle_alpha   90.00
_cell.angle_beta   90.00
_cell.angle_gamma   90.00
#
_symmetry.space_group_name_H-M   'P 1'
#
loop_
_entity.id
_entity.type
_entity.pdbx_description
1 polymer ?
#
loop_
_entity_poly.entity_id
_entity_poly.type
_entity_poly.pdbx_seq_one_letter_code
_entity_poly.pdbx_strand_id
1 'polypeptide(L)'
;HALGDTYPLLGHVWMAALHVISFGAIALRRSYAWGQLAMWLLAAASVGLLAGVITRELAGPGDARAPDERARPPARDMAIWSGCIAAALWLLDAGSSREGGWHYLMFHGVWPQLLSTALWTASLPLGWWAARRPSPRRVALTALTIGGALLAHPFGLLTVVTSGALGALTLALTARARPRGALVAWLIAHVLGVLLALAWLVTFLGGGEDMGRSPVPWEPWDALATALVTGELFNHQRAWIGPLALIGGALVVLVPAARRRPAPTAWLTLLCLIALLAQGSRDAITGLELDLVVPALKNLQFIRYAIAVKPLWYALAGVGAALLVHGLRRLPQLVGPREPGPGLTAAQRALLCAFLGPLALGVLDGGARLVARPVGAVDTLERTRHREHADALAEALAREQQPQQQQDPSRLTVAFLRRGMGGGTYPLFVLADLGARVVMDGHIPSVNTARPIQHRRPALLRGLGVTHVIHDKPRELQKFEPELSDALEPIGRFGPYTLARLRPAPAGEAGPSLPGLALWPDDQVQVRALDGPARRRGAQRYELELQGIRGDALPLDLLIAPHHKWRARFFSADGGEPRELELKPRALLEGGVYGARARVPGDGRTLFPFDATPRERAALGVSLAALALCLLALAIGRPPPGTRDDAAATPVNPRRARVTQLVIQLVALASALALALALARRQSRVLERTWQGQLAPDERQAARLVRDLSRAGRYRVTREPADICDALTSRDSRRGCSEADQRARVGQLYGDPYLYRCVELSVPAGGRAEVEFYGVDDSHEVRGLLAKDTGDGDNGKQLTWAIRDGERGPLALGTRAHRFTTAPRGGRVAVSLENRGDRDLTVCVAAAELARPG
;
A
#
# COMPACT_ATOMS: atom_id res chain seq x y z
N HIS A 1 -8.55 3.19 19.11
CA HIS A 1 -8.72 4.50 18.44
C HIS A 1 -7.43 5.14 17.90
N ALA A 2 -6.23 4.86 18.44
CA ALA A 2 -5.00 5.61 18.10
C ALA A 2 -4.46 5.45 16.65
N LEU A 3 -4.76 4.37 15.94
CA LEU A 3 -4.17 4.10 14.61
C LEU A 3 -4.84 4.85 13.44
N GLY A 4 -5.97 5.52 13.67
CA GLY A 4 -6.61 6.35 12.64
C GLY A 4 -5.80 7.60 12.27
N ASP A 5 -4.95 8.07 13.19
CA ASP A 5 -4.11 9.27 13.03
C ASP A 5 -2.99 9.11 12.00
N THR A 6 -2.56 7.87 11.73
CA THR A 6 -1.50 7.61 10.75
C THR A 6 -2.05 7.62 9.32
N TYR A 7 -3.35 7.43 9.15
CA TYR A 7 -3.97 7.43 7.82
C TYR A 7 -4.41 8.85 7.42
N PRO A 8 -4.04 9.30 6.21
CA PRO A 8 -4.44 10.61 5.72
C PRO A 8 -5.98 10.77 5.65
N LEU A 9 -6.46 11.95 6.01
CA LEU A 9 -7.90 12.20 6.16
C LEU A 9 -8.56 12.85 4.93
N LEU A 10 -7.79 13.38 3.96
CA LEU A 10 -8.38 14.18 2.87
C LEU A 10 -9.44 13.40 2.10
N GLY A 11 -9.23 12.12 1.85
CA GLY A 11 -10.24 11.34 1.16
C GLY A 11 -11.52 11.15 1.99
N HIS A 12 -11.42 11.00 3.32
CA HIS A 12 -12.61 10.92 4.19
C HIS A 12 -13.37 12.25 4.17
N VAL A 13 -12.63 13.36 4.26
CA VAL A 13 -13.18 14.72 4.13
C VAL A 13 -13.84 14.90 2.77
N TRP A 14 -13.23 14.40 1.70
CA TRP A 14 -13.79 14.44 0.34
C TRP A 14 -15.15 13.74 0.26
N MET A 15 -15.26 12.53 0.82
CA MET A 15 -16.53 11.79 0.81
C MET A 15 -17.60 12.43 1.69
N ALA A 16 -17.20 13.08 2.78
CA ALA A 16 -18.11 13.78 3.69
C ALA A 16 -18.33 15.26 3.33
N ALA A 17 -17.69 15.78 2.29
CA ALA A 17 -17.60 17.22 2.04
C ALA A 17 -18.97 17.88 1.92
N LEU A 18 -19.87 17.31 1.11
CA LEU A 18 -21.22 17.84 0.93
C LEU A 18 -22.05 17.73 2.21
N HIS A 19 -21.91 16.64 2.96
CA HIS A 19 -22.57 16.49 4.26
C HIS A 19 -22.13 17.59 5.24
N VAL A 20 -20.81 17.82 5.35
CA VAL A 20 -20.23 18.83 6.26
C VAL A 20 -20.60 20.25 5.83
N ILE A 21 -20.43 20.59 4.54
CA ILE A 21 -20.71 21.93 4.00
C ILE A 21 -22.21 22.26 4.08
N SER A 22 -23.07 21.27 3.91
CA SER A 22 -24.52 21.45 4.03
C SER A 22 -25.05 21.36 5.47
N PHE A 23 -24.16 21.29 6.47
CA PHE A 23 -24.52 21.10 7.88
C PHE A 23 -25.47 19.91 8.12
N GLY A 24 -25.30 18.84 7.35
CA GLY A 24 -26.09 17.63 7.45
C GLY A 24 -27.36 17.58 6.58
N ALA A 25 -27.70 18.66 5.87
CA ALA A 25 -28.87 18.65 4.97
C ALA A 25 -28.74 17.59 3.85
N ILE A 26 -27.51 17.32 3.40
CA ILE A 26 -27.20 16.18 2.53
C ILE A 26 -26.78 15.00 3.42
N ALA A 27 -27.58 13.93 3.44
CA ALA A 27 -27.25 12.70 4.16
C ALA A 27 -25.87 12.15 3.75
N LEU A 28 -25.12 11.61 4.71
CA LEU A 28 -23.74 11.12 4.50
C LEU A 28 -23.64 10.11 3.35
N ARG A 29 -24.62 9.21 3.20
CA ARG A 29 -24.69 8.25 2.10
C ARG A 29 -24.77 8.92 0.73
N ARG A 30 -25.53 10.01 0.60
CA ARG A 30 -25.60 10.81 -0.64
C ARG A 30 -24.30 11.57 -0.86
N SER A 31 -23.75 12.18 0.19
CA SER A 31 -22.43 12.85 0.13
C SER A 31 -21.34 11.88 -0.37
N TYR A 32 -21.33 10.65 0.14
CA TYR A 32 -20.41 9.60 -0.28
C TYR A 32 -20.56 9.28 -1.78
N ALA A 33 -21.79 9.11 -2.28
CA ALA A 33 -22.03 8.81 -3.69
C ALA A 33 -21.55 9.95 -4.61
N TRP A 34 -21.84 11.20 -4.25
CA TRP A 34 -21.36 12.39 -4.97
C TRP A 34 -19.83 12.54 -4.90
N GLY A 35 -19.24 12.27 -3.74
CA GLY A 35 -17.78 12.27 -3.55
C GLY A 35 -17.11 11.23 -4.44
N GLN A 36 -17.67 10.01 -4.53
CA GLN A 36 -17.18 8.97 -5.44
C GLN A 36 -17.26 9.41 -6.90
N LEU A 37 -18.40 9.95 -7.34
CA LEU A 37 -18.56 10.47 -8.70
C LEU A 37 -17.54 11.57 -9.01
N ALA A 38 -17.40 12.56 -8.12
CA ALA A 38 -16.48 13.67 -8.29
C ALA A 38 -15.02 13.19 -8.40
N MET A 39 -14.64 12.17 -7.61
CA MET A 39 -13.32 11.57 -7.67
C MET A 39 -13.08 10.82 -8.99
N TRP A 40 -14.05 10.07 -9.50
CA TRP A 40 -13.95 9.40 -10.81
C TRP A 40 -13.85 10.40 -11.95
N LEU A 41 -14.63 11.49 -11.90
CA LEU A 41 -14.52 12.58 -12.87
C LEU A 41 -13.15 13.24 -12.81
N LEU A 42 -12.61 13.48 -11.61
CA LEU A 42 -11.25 13.98 -11.44
C LEU A 42 -10.22 13.02 -12.03
N ALA A 43 -10.30 11.72 -11.74
CA ALA A 43 -9.38 10.72 -12.28
C ALA A 43 -9.42 10.66 -13.82
N ALA A 44 -10.62 10.62 -14.40
CA ALA A 44 -10.82 10.63 -15.85
C ALA A 44 -10.28 11.92 -16.49
N ALA A 45 -10.54 13.08 -15.87
CA ALA A 45 -10.02 14.37 -16.32
C ALA A 45 -8.48 14.42 -16.23
N SER A 46 -7.88 13.89 -15.17
CA SER A 46 -6.41 13.82 -15.01
C SER A 46 -5.75 12.96 -16.07
N VAL A 47 -6.28 11.76 -16.32
CA VAL A 47 -5.78 10.83 -17.36
C VAL A 47 -5.96 11.44 -18.75
N GLY A 48 -7.14 11.98 -19.04
CA GLY A 48 -7.43 12.61 -20.32
C GLY A 48 -6.56 13.85 -20.57
N LEU A 49 -6.33 14.67 -19.53
CA LEU A 49 -5.44 15.82 -19.61
C LEU A 49 -4.00 15.39 -19.90
N LEU A 50 -3.50 14.37 -19.21
CA LEU A 50 -2.16 13.84 -19.43
C LEU A 50 -1.98 13.37 -20.88
N ALA A 51 -2.89 12.56 -21.39
CA ALA A 51 -2.87 12.08 -22.78
C ALA A 51 -2.90 13.25 -23.78
N GLY A 52 -3.77 14.22 -23.57
CA GLY A 52 -3.88 15.40 -24.44
C GLY A 52 -2.61 16.25 -24.45
N VAL A 53 -1.94 16.44 -23.30
CA VAL A 53 -0.66 17.16 -23.21
C VAL A 53 0.44 16.40 -23.97
N ILE A 54 0.54 15.08 -23.78
CA ILE A 54 1.49 14.23 -24.51
C ILE A 54 1.25 14.37 -26.03
N THR A 55 0.01 14.21 -26.49
CA THR A 55 -0.31 14.32 -27.92
C THR A 55 0.06 15.70 -28.49
N ARG A 56 -0.16 16.79 -27.76
CA ARG A 56 0.24 18.14 -28.21
C ARG A 56 1.75 18.29 -28.32
N GLU A 57 2.52 17.71 -27.39
CA GLU A 57 3.98 17.70 -27.46
C GLU A 57 4.49 16.94 -28.68
N LEU A 58 3.91 15.76 -28.95
CA LEU A 58 4.30 14.93 -30.09
C LEU A 58 3.90 15.56 -31.43
N ALA A 59 2.70 16.15 -31.52
CA ALA A 59 2.21 16.83 -32.72
C ALA A 59 3.04 18.08 -33.06
N GLY A 60 3.54 18.79 -32.03
CA GLY A 60 4.32 20.02 -32.16
C GLY A 60 3.47 21.27 -32.43
N PRO A 61 4.02 22.48 -32.23
CA PRO A 61 3.41 23.69 -32.79
C PRO A 61 3.41 23.52 -34.31
N GLY A 62 2.23 23.55 -34.94
CA GLY A 62 2.14 23.44 -36.38
C GLY A 62 3.07 24.47 -37.02
N ASP A 63 3.92 24.05 -37.95
CA ASP A 63 4.75 24.97 -38.72
C ASP A 63 3.81 25.96 -39.40
N ALA A 64 3.73 27.18 -38.88
CA ALA A 64 2.88 28.24 -39.41
C ALA A 64 3.15 28.54 -40.90
N ARG A 65 4.27 28.04 -41.44
CA ARG A 65 4.75 28.26 -42.80
C ARG A 65 4.31 27.22 -43.85
N ALA A 66 3.63 26.13 -43.49
CA ALA A 66 3.10 25.21 -44.50
C ALA A 66 1.84 25.80 -45.16
N PRO A 67 1.84 26.15 -46.46
CA PRO A 67 0.78 26.93 -47.10
C PRO A 67 -0.56 26.19 -47.26
N ASP A 68 -0.58 24.88 -46.98
CA ASP A 68 -1.79 24.07 -47.14
C ASP A 68 -2.53 23.88 -45.80
N GLU A 69 -3.44 24.81 -45.52
CA GLU A 69 -4.26 24.86 -44.30
C GLU A 69 -5.19 23.64 -44.17
N ARG A 70 -5.50 22.96 -45.29
CA ARG A 70 -6.39 21.79 -45.37
C ARG A 70 -5.70 20.46 -45.00
N ALA A 71 -4.36 20.41 -45.00
CA ALA A 71 -3.60 19.18 -44.72
C ALA A 71 -3.19 19.02 -43.24
N ARG A 72 -3.39 20.04 -42.40
CA ARG A 72 -3.05 19.99 -40.97
C ARG A 72 -4.19 19.33 -40.21
N PRO A 73 -3.98 18.20 -39.49
CA PRO A 73 -4.89 17.89 -38.42
C PRO A 73 -4.80 19.06 -37.42
N PRO A 74 -5.93 19.59 -36.95
CA PRO A 74 -5.88 20.43 -35.76
C PRO A 74 -5.33 19.55 -34.64
N ALA A 75 -4.05 19.73 -34.28
CA ALA A 75 -3.37 19.02 -33.19
C ALA A 75 -4.17 19.09 -31.87
N ARG A 76 -5.03 20.11 -31.77
CA ARG A 76 -6.07 20.26 -30.75
C ARG A 76 -7.06 19.09 -30.74
N ASP A 77 -7.64 18.72 -31.87
CA ASP A 77 -8.68 17.70 -31.94
C ASP A 77 -8.10 16.32 -31.66
N MET A 78 -6.91 16.03 -32.19
CA MET A 78 -6.19 14.80 -31.85
C MET A 78 -5.91 14.70 -30.34
N ALA A 79 -5.54 15.81 -29.71
CA ALA A 79 -5.31 15.85 -28.27
C ALA A 79 -6.60 15.73 -27.45
N ILE A 80 -7.73 16.25 -27.96
CA ILE A 80 -9.05 16.05 -27.34
C ILE A 80 -9.43 14.57 -27.44
N TRP A 81 -9.31 13.97 -28.63
CA TRP A 81 -9.64 12.57 -28.85
C TRP A 81 -8.74 11.63 -28.05
N SER A 82 -7.42 11.87 -27.99
CA SER A 82 -6.54 11.06 -27.15
C SER A 82 -6.93 11.15 -25.67
N GLY A 83 -7.30 12.35 -25.21
CA GLY A 83 -7.81 12.58 -23.86
C GLY A 83 -9.12 11.85 -23.59
N CYS A 84 -10.11 11.99 -24.47
CA CYS A 84 -11.42 11.34 -24.36
C CYS A 84 -11.30 9.81 -24.39
N ILE A 85 -10.46 9.27 -25.28
CA ILE A 85 -10.21 7.84 -25.35
C ILE A 85 -9.56 7.39 -24.04
N ALA A 86 -8.45 8.00 -23.61
CA ALA A 86 -7.77 7.62 -22.37
C ALA A 86 -8.70 7.66 -21.14
N ALA A 87 -9.53 8.70 -21.03
CA ALA A 87 -10.54 8.83 -19.98
C ALA A 87 -11.59 7.71 -20.06
N ALA A 88 -12.08 7.36 -21.26
CA ALA A 88 -13.00 6.26 -21.45
C ALA A 88 -12.36 4.91 -21.08
N LEU A 89 -11.10 4.68 -21.45
CA LEU A 89 -10.38 3.43 -21.09
C LEU A 89 -10.26 3.27 -19.58
N TRP A 90 -9.92 4.36 -18.89
CA TRP A 90 -9.88 4.41 -17.43
C TRP A 90 -11.24 4.10 -16.80
N LEU A 91 -12.31 4.75 -17.29
CA LEU A 91 -13.67 4.52 -16.79
C LEU A 91 -14.19 3.12 -17.09
N LEU A 92 -13.66 2.45 -18.12
CA LEU A 92 -14.06 1.09 -18.50
C LEU A 92 -13.20 0.00 -17.85
N ASP A 93 -12.27 0.36 -16.97
CA ASP A 93 -11.45 -0.59 -16.22
C ASP A 93 -12.26 -1.25 -15.08
N ALA A 94 -12.77 -2.45 -15.34
CA ALA A 94 -13.39 -3.29 -14.30
C ALA A 94 -12.39 -3.59 -13.17
N GLY A 95 -11.12 -3.77 -13.55
CA GLY A 95 -10.01 -4.09 -12.68
C GLY A 95 -10.09 -5.46 -12.01
N SER A 96 -9.22 -5.67 -11.04
CA SER A 96 -9.08 -6.91 -10.28
C SER A 96 -8.78 -6.58 -8.82
N SER A 97 -8.93 -7.56 -7.93
CA SER A 97 -8.62 -7.37 -6.51
C SER A 97 -7.17 -6.91 -6.34
N ARG A 98 -6.96 -5.81 -5.61
CA ARG A 98 -5.67 -5.16 -5.32
C ARG A 98 -4.98 -4.43 -6.48
N GLU A 99 -5.37 -4.63 -7.75
CA GLU A 99 -4.83 -3.85 -8.88
C GLU A 99 -5.60 -2.57 -9.20
N GLY A 100 -6.77 -2.37 -8.57
CA GLY A 100 -7.63 -1.21 -8.82
C GLY A 100 -8.80 -1.52 -9.74
N GLY A 101 -9.32 -0.48 -10.40
CA GLY A 101 -10.53 -0.51 -11.21
C GLY A 101 -11.82 -0.46 -10.38
N TRP A 102 -12.96 -0.46 -11.06
CA TRP A 102 -14.27 -0.29 -10.44
C TRP A 102 -14.54 -1.25 -9.29
N HIS A 103 -14.23 -2.53 -9.49
CA HIS A 103 -14.54 -3.55 -8.47
C HIS A 103 -13.77 -3.28 -7.17
N TYR A 104 -12.47 -3.02 -7.28
CA TYR A 104 -11.64 -2.81 -6.10
C TYR A 104 -11.93 -1.48 -5.41
N LEU A 105 -12.09 -0.40 -6.17
CA LEU A 105 -12.21 0.94 -5.62
C LEU A 105 -13.58 1.19 -4.98
N MET A 106 -14.65 0.60 -5.53
CA MET A 106 -16.01 0.73 -5.00
C MET A 106 -16.31 -0.28 -3.89
N PHE A 107 -16.08 -1.58 -4.13
CA PHE A 107 -16.49 -2.61 -3.16
C PHE A 107 -15.54 -2.76 -1.97
N HIS A 108 -14.23 -2.57 -2.18
CA HIS A 108 -13.25 -2.69 -1.09
C HIS A 108 -12.93 -1.34 -0.42
N GLY A 109 -13.61 -0.26 -0.80
CA GLY A 109 -13.49 1.03 -0.12
C GLY A 109 -12.11 1.68 -0.23
N VAL A 110 -11.36 1.40 -1.30
CA VAL A 110 -9.97 1.89 -1.50
C VAL A 110 -9.94 3.21 -2.28
N TRP A 111 -11.02 3.99 -2.17
CA TRP A 111 -11.16 5.30 -2.79
C TRP A 111 -10.14 6.36 -2.33
N PRO A 112 -9.55 6.39 -1.10
CA PRO A 112 -8.57 7.43 -0.78
C PRO A 112 -7.32 7.28 -1.65
N GLN A 113 -6.96 6.04 -2.00
CA GLN A 113 -5.87 5.75 -2.92
C GLN A 113 -6.20 6.21 -4.35
N LEU A 114 -7.44 6.03 -4.82
CA LEU A 114 -7.86 6.59 -6.11
C LEU A 114 -7.74 8.10 -6.13
N LEU A 115 -8.20 8.80 -5.08
CA LEU A 115 -8.07 10.26 -4.99
C LEU A 115 -6.60 10.68 -5.03
N SER A 116 -5.74 10.00 -4.27
CA SER A 116 -4.30 10.23 -4.29
C SER A 116 -3.72 10.08 -5.70
N THR A 117 -4.05 8.98 -6.38
CA THR A 117 -3.60 8.71 -7.74
C THR A 117 -4.11 9.76 -8.72
N ALA A 118 -5.39 10.15 -8.65
CA ALA A 118 -5.99 11.15 -9.53
C ALA A 118 -5.31 12.52 -9.39
N LEU A 119 -5.05 12.95 -8.16
CA LEU A 119 -4.35 14.20 -7.86
C LEU A 119 -2.89 14.16 -8.30
N TRP A 120 -2.20 13.05 -8.07
CA TRP A 120 -0.83 12.86 -8.56
C TRP A 120 -0.76 12.86 -10.09
N THR A 121 -1.66 12.14 -10.78
CA THR A 121 -1.71 12.15 -12.26
C THR A 121 -1.99 13.55 -12.79
N ALA A 122 -2.87 14.35 -12.17
CA ALA A 122 -3.08 15.75 -12.52
C ALA A 122 -1.81 16.59 -12.32
N SER A 123 -1.01 16.30 -11.29
CA SER A 123 0.22 17.04 -10.98
C SER A 123 1.28 16.96 -12.09
N LEU A 124 1.29 15.89 -12.91
CA LEU A 124 2.27 15.72 -13.99
C LEU A 124 2.14 16.80 -15.09
N PRO A 125 0.99 16.95 -15.77
CA PRO A 125 0.80 18.02 -16.77
C PRO A 125 0.82 19.42 -16.12
N LEU A 126 0.28 19.57 -14.90
CA LEU A 126 0.30 20.85 -14.18
C LEU A 126 1.72 21.29 -13.83
N GLY A 127 2.56 20.37 -13.34
CA GLY A 127 3.96 20.61 -13.02
C GLY A 127 4.75 20.99 -14.26
N TRP A 128 4.48 20.35 -15.39
CA TRP A 128 5.07 20.76 -16.67
C TRP A 128 4.65 22.19 -17.07
N TRP A 129 3.38 22.56 -16.92
CA TRP A 129 2.93 23.92 -17.22
C TRP A 129 3.51 24.97 -16.28
N ALA A 130 3.68 24.64 -15.00
CA ALA A 130 4.36 25.46 -14.02
C ALA A 130 5.84 25.63 -14.38
N ALA A 131 6.51 24.57 -14.82
CA ALA A 131 7.91 24.62 -15.25
C ALA A 131 8.11 25.44 -16.54
N ARG A 132 7.23 25.29 -17.54
CA ARG A 132 7.35 26.06 -18.81
C ARG A 132 7.07 27.55 -18.65
N ARG A 133 6.10 27.89 -17.81
CA ARG A 133 5.54 29.24 -17.68
C ARG A 133 5.22 29.45 -16.19
N PRO A 134 6.27 29.67 -15.38
CA PRO A 134 6.11 29.79 -13.93
C PRO A 134 5.24 30.98 -13.61
N SER A 135 4.24 30.74 -12.77
CA SER A 135 3.39 31.77 -12.15
C SER A 135 3.00 31.27 -10.77
N PRO A 136 2.79 32.15 -9.78
CA PRO A 136 2.39 31.75 -8.43
C PRO A 136 1.18 30.80 -8.46
N ARG A 137 0.15 31.14 -9.24
CA ARG A 137 -1.06 30.32 -9.42
C ARG A 137 -0.77 28.90 -9.91
N ARG A 138 0.12 28.72 -10.89
CA ARG A 138 0.43 27.38 -11.44
C ARG A 138 1.29 26.56 -10.49
N VAL A 139 2.28 27.19 -9.88
CA VAL A 139 3.12 26.54 -8.87
C VAL A 139 2.26 26.11 -7.68
N ALA A 140 1.37 26.97 -7.20
CA ALA A 140 0.43 26.66 -6.14
C ALA A 140 -0.56 25.56 -6.51
N LEU A 141 -1.13 25.58 -7.72
CA LEU A 141 -2.03 24.52 -8.17
C LEU A 141 -1.32 23.16 -8.24
N THR A 142 -0.10 23.11 -8.79
CA THR A 142 0.73 21.90 -8.79
C THR A 142 1.03 21.45 -7.37
N ALA A 143 1.47 22.36 -6.48
CA ALA A 143 1.76 22.06 -5.08
C ALA A 143 0.53 21.49 -4.34
N LEU A 144 -0.66 22.07 -4.55
CA LEU A 144 -1.90 21.59 -3.97
C LEU A 144 -2.29 20.20 -4.48
N THR A 145 -2.06 19.88 -5.76
CA THR A 145 -2.28 18.52 -6.27
C THR A 145 -1.28 17.51 -5.69
N ILE A 146 -0.01 17.89 -5.50
CA ILE A 146 1.01 17.05 -4.87
C ILE A 146 0.69 16.82 -3.39
N GLY A 147 0.48 17.91 -2.64
CA GLY A 147 0.13 17.85 -1.22
C GLY A 147 -1.20 17.13 -0.99
N GLY A 148 -2.19 17.36 -1.85
CA GLY A 148 -3.46 16.65 -1.83
C GLY A 148 -3.29 15.15 -2.10
N ALA A 149 -2.40 14.76 -3.01
CA ALA A 149 -2.11 13.34 -3.23
C ALA A 149 -1.56 12.68 -1.96
N LEU A 150 -0.57 13.31 -1.31
CA LEU A 150 0.00 12.85 -0.04
C LEU A 150 -1.04 12.79 1.09
N LEU A 151 -1.86 13.83 1.20
CA LEU A 151 -2.92 13.94 2.22
C LEU A 151 -4.15 13.07 1.93
N ALA A 152 -4.25 12.45 0.75
CA ALA A 152 -5.31 11.51 0.40
C ALA A 152 -4.93 10.06 0.70
N HIS A 153 -3.68 9.65 0.46
CA HIS A 153 -3.23 8.28 0.71
C HIS A 153 -1.71 8.18 0.92
N PRO A 154 -1.20 7.27 1.78
CA PRO A 154 0.24 7.10 1.96
C PRO A 154 0.99 6.67 0.69
N PHE A 155 0.31 6.01 -0.26
CA PHE A 155 0.90 5.67 -1.56
C PHE A 155 1.34 6.90 -2.37
N GLY A 156 0.74 8.07 -2.09
CA GLY A 156 1.14 9.33 -2.70
C GLY A 156 2.62 9.63 -2.52
N LEU A 157 3.24 9.18 -1.40
CA LEU A 157 4.65 9.43 -1.08
C LEU A 157 5.57 8.90 -2.18
N LEU A 158 5.34 7.67 -2.62
CA LEU A 158 6.18 6.99 -3.59
C LEU A 158 6.00 7.59 -4.98
N THR A 159 4.74 7.84 -5.38
CA THR A 159 4.45 8.47 -6.67
C THR A 159 5.01 9.88 -6.77
N VAL A 160 4.94 10.68 -5.70
CA VAL A 160 5.45 12.07 -5.65
C VAL A 160 6.97 12.11 -5.65
N VAL A 161 7.64 11.25 -4.89
CA VAL A 161 9.10 11.15 -4.89
C VAL A 161 9.60 10.72 -6.27
N THR A 162 8.98 9.70 -6.87
CA THR A 162 9.31 9.20 -8.20
C THR A 162 9.12 10.27 -9.27
N SER A 163 7.95 10.93 -9.32
CA SER A 163 7.72 12.00 -10.29
C SER A 163 8.62 13.21 -10.04
N GLY A 164 8.87 13.58 -8.78
CA GLY A 164 9.73 14.71 -8.43
C GLY A 164 11.15 14.54 -8.95
N ALA A 165 11.76 13.37 -8.71
CA ALA A 165 13.10 13.04 -9.15
C ALA A 165 13.20 12.91 -10.68
N LEU A 166 12.29 12.13 -11.28
CA LEU A 166 12.29 11.92 -12.74
C LEU A 166 11.90 13.18 -13.51
N GLY A 167 11.05 14.02 -12.95
CA GLY A 167 10.69 15.32 -13.53
C GLY A 167 11.86 16.29 -13.52
N ALA A 168 12.59 16.38 -12.40
CA ALA A 168 13.82 17.17 -12.33
C ALA A 168 14.86 16.70 -13.36
N LEU A 169 15.07 15.39 -13.47
CA LEU A 169 15.96 14.79 -14.48
C LEU A 169 15.49 15.11 -15.91
N THR A 170 14.21 14.89 -16.20
CA THR A 170 13.62 15.14 -17.52
C THR A 170 13.75 16.61 -17.91
N LEU A 171 13.48 17.53 -17.00
CA LEU A 171 13.65 18.97 -17.22
C LEU A 171 15.12 19.32 -17.47
N ALA A 172 16.05 18.76 -16.70
CA ALA A 172 17.48 18.98 -16.88
C ALA A 172 17.98 18.51 -18.25
N LEU A 173 17.44 17.41 -18.77
CA LEU A 173 17.82 16.84 -20.07
C LEU A 173 17.14 17.51 -21.27
N THR A 174 15.92 18.03 -21.10
CA THR A 174 15.08 18.49 -22.23
C THR A 174 14.98 20.02 -22.35
N ALA A 175 15.21 20.78 -21.28
CA ALA A 175 15.07 22.23 -21.29
C ALA A 175 16.30 22.93 -21.89
N ARG A 176 16.36 23.01 -23.23
CA ARG A 176 17.51 23.59 -23.96
C ARG A 176 17.74 25.09 -23.75
N ALA A 177 16.69 25.88 -23.51
CA ALA A 177 16.79 27.35 -23.47
C ALA A 177 16.76 27.96 -22.05
N ARG A 178 16.05 27.34 -21.11
CA ARG A 178 15.84 27.87 -19.74
C ARG A 178 15.70 26.76 -18.67
N PRO A 179 16.69 25.87 -18.51
CA PRO A 179 16.58 24.74 -17.59
C PRO A 179 16.44 25.17 -16.12
N ARG A 180 17.11 26.27 -15.73
CA ARG A 180 17.12 26.72 -14.33
C ARG A 180 15.75 27.18 -13.83
N GLY A 181 15.08 28.09 -14.54
CA GLY A 181 13.77 28.60 -14.11
C GLY A 181 12.70 27.51 -14.07
N ALA A 182 12.72 26.61 -15.06
CA ALA A 182 11.80 25.48 -15.11
C ALA A 182 12.04 24.48 -13.96
N LEU A 183 13.31 24.14 -13.70
CA LEU A 183 13.70 23.26 -12.61
C LEU A 183 13.37 23.88 -11.25
N VAL A 184 13.65 25.16 -11.04
CA VAL A 184 13.33 25.86 -9.79
C VAL A 184 11.83 25.87 -9.54
N ALA A 185 11.01 26.20 -10.55
CA ALA A 185 9.56 26.18 -10.40
C ALA A 185 9.01 24.77 -10.08
N TRP A 186 9.56 23.74 -10.72
CA TRP A 186 9.24 22.33 -10.45
C TRP A 186 9.59 21.94 -9.01
N LEU A 187 10.79 22.29 -8.55
CA LEU A 187 11.27 22.01 -7.20
C LEU A 187 10.44 22.75 -6.15
N ILE A 188 10.15 24.04 -6.35
CA ILE A 188 9.29 24.83 -5.45
C ILE A 188 7.92 24.18 -5.33
N ALA A 189 7.30 23.76 -6.45
CA ALA A 189 6.00 23.11 -6.42
C ALA A 189 6.02 21.79 -5.60
N HIS A 190 7.06 20.97 -5.75
CA HIS A 190 7.21 19.73 -4.99
C HIS A 190 7.49 19.98 -3.51
N VAL A 191 8.40 20.91 -3.20
CA VAL A 191 8.71 21.29 -1.82
C VAL A 191 7.46 21.82 -1.12
N LEU A 192 6.73 22.76 -1.73
CA LEU A 192 5.46 23.24 -1.18
C LEU A 192 4.43 22.12 -1.01
N GLY A 193 4.33 21.21 -1.99
CA GLY A 193 3.47 20.02 -1.89
C GLY A 193 3.80 19.13 -0.70
N VAL A 194 5.09 18.88 -0.44
CA VAL A 194 5.55 18.12 0.74
C VAL A 194 5.29 18.88 2.04
N LEU A 195 5.53 20.20 2.06
CA LEU A 195 5.27 21.04 3.23
C LEU A 195 3.78 21.06 3.60
N LEU A 196 2.87 21.07 2.62
CA LEU A 196 1.42 20.93 2.84
C LEU A 196 1.06 19.63 3.58
N ALA A 197 1.80 18.55 3.32
CA ALA A 197 1.57 17.25 3.92
C ALA A 197 2.45 16.97 5.15
N LEU A 198 3.32 17.91 5.55
CA LEU A 198 4.36 17.69 6.55
C LEU A 198 3.81 17.24 7.91
N ALA A 199 2.72 17.84 8.39
CA ALA A 199 2.07 17.47 9.65
C ALA A 199 1.67 15.98 9.69
N TRP A 200 1.06 15.52 8.59
CA TRP A 200 0.69 14.12 8.43
C TRP A 200 1.93 13.23 8.26
N LEU A 201 2.90 13.62 7.44
CA LEU A 201 4.14 12.86 7.23
C LEU A 201 4.91 12.61 8.53
N VAL A 202 5.04 13.63 9.39
CA VAL A 202 5.69 13.50 10.69
C VAL A 202 4.93 12.52 11.60
N THR A 203 3.59 12.60 11.60
CA THR A 203 2.74 11.68 12.38
C THR A 203 2.85 10.24 11.86
N PHE A 204 2.75 10.04 10.54
CA PHE A 204 2.80 8.75 9.88
C PHE A 204 4.16 8.06 10.06
N LEU A 205 5.26 8.79 9.85
CA LEU A 205 6.61 8.26 10.02
C LEU A 205 6.93 7.98 11.49
N GLY A 206 6.36 8.75 12.43
CA GLY A 206 6.48 8.52 13.87
C GLY A 206 5.80 7.22 14.33
N GLY A 207 4.67 6.85 13.72
CA GLY A 207 3.94 5.60 14.02
C GLY A 207 4.30 4.39 13.14
N GLY A 208 5.34 4.52 12.30
CA GLY A 208 5.66 3.54 11.27
C GLY A 208 6.04 2.14 11.78
N GLU A 209 6.60 2.07 12.99
CA GLU A 209 7.05 0.83 13.64
C GLU A 209 5.88 0.03 14.24
N ASP A 210 4.77 0.69 14.58
CA ASP A 210 3.59 0.08 15.19
C ASP A 210 2.64 -0.56 14.15
N MET A 211 2.93 -0.39 12.86
CA MET A 211 2.24 -1.05 11.75
C MET A 211 2.87 -2.43 11.48
N GLY A 212 2.07 -3.49 11.53
CA GLY A 212 2.53 -4.88 11.33
C GLY A 212 1.71 -5.61 10.28
N ARG A 213 2.00 -5.34 9.01
CA ARG A 213 1.48 -6.10 7.87
C ARG A 213 2.64 -6.78 7.15
N SER A 214 2.42 -8.03 6.75
CA SER A 214 3.27 -8.67 5.75
C SER A 214 3.11 -7.95 4.41
N PRO A 215 4.20 -7.69 3.66
CA PRO A 215 4.10 -7.13 2.33
C PRO A 215 3.30 -8.10 1.44
N VAL A 216 2.51 -7.53 0.54
CA VAL A 216 1.90 -8.32 -0.54
C VAL A 216 2.70 -8.00 -1.79
N PRO A 217 3.63 -8.88 -2.21
CA PRO A 217 4.40 -8.65 -3.43
C PRO A 217 3.46 -8.60 -4.64
N TRP A 218 3.93 -7.94 -5.70
CA TRP A 218 3.36 -8.11 -7.04
C TRP A 218 4.15 -9.22 -7.74
N GLU A 219 4.57 -8.98 -8.99
CA GLU A 219 5.41 -9.89 -9.76
C GLU A 219 6.90 -9.47 -9.71
N PRO A 220 7.85 -10.40 -9.95
CA PRO A 220 9.26 -10.07 -10.16
C PRO A 220 9.48 -9.26 -11.45
N TRP A 221 10.66 -8.67 -11.61
CA TRP A 221 10.96 -7.74 -12.72
C TRP A 221 10.86 -8.38 -14.09
N ASP A 222 11.30 -9.62 -14.25
CA ASP A 222 11.23 -10.38 -15.49
C ASP A 222 9.78 -10.68 -15.91
N ALA A 223 8.93 -11.08 -14.98
CA ALA A 223 7.52 -11.29 -15.20
C ALA A 223 6.81 -9.97 -15.55
N LEU A 224 7.08 -8.87 -14.83
CA LEU A 224 6.54 -7.54 -15.16
C LEU A 224 7.03 -7.02 -16.51
N ALA A 225 8.30 -7.25 -16.86
CA ALA A 225 8.85 -6.87 -18.15
C ALA A 225 8.19 -7.66 -19.29
N THR A 226 7.99 -8.97 -19.09
CA THR A 226 7.26 -9.82 -20.04
C THR A 226 5.84 -9.33 -20.20
N ALA A 227 5.10 -9.13 -19.10
CA ALA A 227 3.73 -8.65 -19.11
C ALA A 227 3.59 -7.24 -19.73
N LEU A 228 4.59 -6.37 -19.53
CA LEU A 228 4.65 -5.06 -20.18
C LEU A 228 4.77 -5.21 -21.70
N VAL A 229 5.70 -6.04 -22.20
CA VAL A 229 5.98 -6.21 -23.64
C VAL A 229 4.87 -6.97 -24.35
N THR A 230 4.22 -7.94 -23.70
CA THR A 230 3.04 -8.64 -24.25
C THR A 230 1.78 -7.78 -24.19
N GLY A 231 1.82 -6.66 -23.46
CA GLY A 231 0.65 -5.82 -23.23
C GLY A 231 -0.37 -6.44 -22.26
N GLU A 232 0.02 -7.46 -21.50
CA GLU A 232 -0.81 -8.20 -20.53
C GLU A 232 -0.54 -7.80 -19.07
N LEU A 233 -0.09 -6.55 -18.85
CA LEU A 233 0.33 -6.03 -17.55
C LEU A 233 -0.71 -6.12 -16.42
N PHE A 234 -2.02 -6.08 -16.72
CA PHE A 234 -3.08 -6.07 -15.71
C PHE A 234 -4.09 -7.19 -15.92
N ASN A 235 -4.56 -7.77 -14.83
CA ASN A 235 -5.62 -8.75 -14.87
C ASN A 235 -6.94 -8.11 -15.34
N HIS A 236 -7.68 -8.82 -16.19
CA HIS A 236 -8.97 -8.40 -16.76
C HIS A 236 -8.95 -7.09 -17.59
N GLN A 237 -7.78 -6.56 -17.97
CA GLN A 237 -7.74 -5.48 -18.95
C GLN A 237 -8.21 -5.97 -20.32
N ARG A 238 -8.79 -5.08 -21.13
CA ARG A 238 -9.20 -5.42 -22.49
C ARG A 238 -7.97 -5.66 -23.37
N ALA A 239 -8.01 -6.70 -24.20
CA ALA A 239 -6.87 -7.17 -25.00
C ALA A 239 -6.23 -6.09 -25.89
N TRP A 240 -7.00 -5.11 -26.36
CA TRP A 240 -6.52 -4.04 -27.24
C TRP A 240 -5.88 -2.86 -26.49
N ILE A 241 -6.05 -2.74 -25.17
CA ILE A 241 -5.49 -1.60 -24.41
C ILE A 241 -3.97 -1.69 -24.35
N GLY A 242 -3.43 -2.87 -24.08
CA GLY A 242 -1.99 -3.07 -23.98
C GLY A 242 -1.23 -2.72 -25.26
N PRO A 243 -1.61 -3.27 -26.42
CA PRO A 243 -0.99 -2.92 -27.69
C PRO A 243 -1.10 -1.43 -28.03
N LEU A 244 -2.23 -0.77 -27.74
CA LEU A 244 -2.37 0.68 -27.93
C LEU A 244 -1.43 1.47 -27.01
N ALA A 245 -1.24 1.04 -25.77
CA ALA A 245 -0.31 1.66 -24.83
C ALA A 245 1.13 1.51 -25.31
N LEU A 246 1.50 0.33 -25.83
CA LEU A 246 2.82 0.07 -26.41
C LEU A 246 3.08 0.95 -27.65
N ILE A 247 2.10 1.08 -28.55
CA ILE A 247 2.16 2.01 -29.68
C ILE A 247 2.37 3.44 -29.17
N GLY A 248 1.60 3.87 -28.17
CA GLY A 248 1.76 5.17 -27.54
C GLY A 248 3.16 5.39 -26.97
N GLY A 249 3.67 4.42 -26.20
CA GLY A 249 5.01 4.45 -25.61
C GLY A 249 6.12 4.49 -26.67
N ALA A 250 5.99 3.72 -27.75
CA ALA A 250 6.93 3.76 -28.88
C ALA A 250 6.95 5.14 -29.54
N LEU A 251 5.78 5.75 -29.76
CA LEU A 251 5.67 7.09 -30.35
C LEU A 251 6.27 8.18 -29.45
N VAL A 252 6.18 8.02 -28.12
CA VAL A 252 6.85 8.90 -27.15
C VAL A 252 8.37 8.89 -27.32
N VAL A 253 8.98 7.77 -27.71
CA VAL A 253 10.43 7.67 -27.93
C VAL A 253 10.80 8.14 -29.34
N LEU A 254 10.10 7.64 -30.36
CA LEU A 254 10.48 7.80 -31.76
C LEU A 254 10.24 9.21 -32.31
N VAL A 255 9.10 9.84 -31.97
CA VAL A 255 8.72 11.14 -32.55
C VAL A 255 9.64 12.27 -32.07
N PRO A 256 9.95 12.40 -30.75
CA PRO A 256 10.91 13.39 -30.25
C PRO A 256 12.31 13.22 -30.83
N ALA A 257 12.78 11.96 -30.96
CA ALA A 257 14.07 11.63 -31.53
C ALA A 257 14.15 12.03 -33.02
N ALA A 258 13.16 11.63 -33.82
CA ALA A 258 13.10 11.95 -35.24
C ALA A 258 12.98 13.45 -35.51
N ARG A 259 12.18 14.16 -34.71
CA ARG A 259 11.96 15.62 -34.86
C ARG A 259 13.00 16.48 -34.16
N ARG A 260 13.94 15.87 -33.40
CA ARG A 260 14.88 16.54 -32.51
C ARG A 260 14.21 17.55 -31.55
N ARG A 261 12.94 17.31 -31.18
CA ARG A 261 12.12 18.18 -30.32
C ARG A 261 11.91 17.52 -28.95
N PRO A 262 12.04 18.26 -27.84
CA PRO A 262 11.78 17.69 -26.52
C PRO A 262 10.28 17.43 -26.31
N ALA A 263 9.93 16.28 -25.74
CA ALA A 263 8.58 15.94 -25.25
C ALA A 263 8.66 15.50 -23.78
N PRO A 264 8.90 16.44 -22.86
CA PRO A 264 9.23 16.10 -21.47
C PRO A 264 8.08 15.49 -20.70
N THR A 265 6.82 15.86 -20.97
CA THR A 265 5.68 15.21 -20.30
C THR A 265 5.57 13.76 -20.75
N ALA A 266 5.81 13.52 -22.04
CA ALA A 266 5.83 12.18 -22.62
C ALA A 266 6.94 11.31 -21.99
N TRP A 267 8.18 11.82 -21.94
CA TRP A 267 9.31 11.15 -21.28
C TRP A 267 9.07 10.92 -19.79
N LEU A 268 8.57 11.93 -19.07
CA LEU A 268 8.24 11.80 -17.65
C LEU A 268 7.21 10.70 -17.41
N THR A 269 6.17 10.63 -18.25
CA THR A 269 5.13 9.59 -18.17
C THR A 269 5.72 8.20 -18.35
N LEU A 270 6.55 8.01 -19.38
CA LEU A 270 7.20 6.73 -19.65
C LEU A 270 8.17 6.33 -18.53
N LEU A 271 9.00 7.26 -18.06
CA LEU A 271 9.94 7.01 -16.96
C LEU A 271 9.21 6.71 -15.65
N CYS A 272 8.13 7.44 -15.33
CA CYS A 272 7.32 7.15 -14.15
C CYS A 272 6.65 5.78 -14.25
N LEU A 273 6.16 5.39 -15.43
CA LEU A 273 5.58 4.06 -15.64
C LEU A 273 6.61 2.96 -15.34
N ILE A 274 7.80 3.05 -15.93
CA ILE A 274 8.88 2.09 -15.73
C ILE A 274 9.33 2.08 -14.26
N ALA A 275 9.52 3.25 -13.65
CA ALA A 275 9.96 3.35 -12.27
C ALA A 275 8.93 2.81 -11.27
N LEU A 276 7.63 3.04 -11.50
CA LEU A 276 6.58 2.50 -10.65
C LEU A 276 6.41 0.98 -10.82
N LEU A 277 6.62 0.44 -12.02
CA LEU A 277 6.71 -1.01 -12.23
C LEU A 277 7.89 -1.61 -11.49
N ALA A 278 9.07 -0.99 -11.62
CA ALA A 278 10.27 -1.43 -10.90
C ALA A 278 10.06 -1.39 -9.39
N GLN A 279 9.51 -0.28 -8.85
CA GLN A 279 9.22 -0.10 -7.42
C GLN A 279 8.11 -1.02 -6.89
N GLY A 280 7.10 -1.29 -7.71
CA GLY A 280 5.98 -2.17 -7.37
C GLY A 280 6.32 -3.65 -7.49
N SER A 281 7.50 -4.00 -8.00
CA SER A 281 7.94 -5.38 -8.09
C SER A 281 8.32 -5.93 -6.73
N ARG A 282 8.16 -7.26 -6.59
CA ARG A 282 8.75 -8.00 -5.46
C ARG A 282 10.26 -7.72 -5.33
N ASP A 283 10.96 -7.59 -6.46
CA ASP A 283 12.41 -7.42 -6.52
C ASP A 283 12.89 -6.09 -5.95
N ALA A 284 12.05 -5.05 -5.94
CA ALA A 284 12.41 -3.79 -5.30
C ALA A 284 12.51 -3.90 -3.78
N ILE A 285 11.73 -4.78 -3.14
CA ILE A 285 11.84 -4.98 -1.69
C ILE A 285 12.93 -6.01 -1.39
N THR A 286 12.96 -7.12 -2.13
CA THR A 286 13.92 -8.21 -1.89
C THR A 286 15.33 -7.79 -2.24
N GLY A 287 15.53 -7.26 -3.45
CA GLY A 287 16.84 -6.92 -4.02
C GLY A 287 17.39 -5.57 -3.56
N LEU A 288 16.58 -4.51 -3.50
CA LEU A 288 17.03 -3.18 -3.05
C LEU A 288 16.90 -2.97 -1.53
N GLU A 289 16.30 -3.92 -0.81
CA GLU A 289 16.17 -3.91 0.66
C GLU A 289 15.59 -2.61 1.22
N LEU A 290 14.57 -2.08 0.54
CA LEU A 290 13.98 -0.78 0.89
C LEU A 290 13.29 -0.80 2.27
N ASP A 291 12.80 -1.94 2.72
CA ASP A 291 12.28 -2.18 4.08
C ASP A 291 13.33 -1.97 5.18
N LEU A 292 14.60 -2.28 4.91
CA LEU A 292 15.71 -2.02 5.85
C LEU A 292 16.06 -0.52 5.90
N VAL A 293 15.67 0.26 4.89
CA VAL A 293 15.79 1.72 4.91
C VAL A 293 14.60 2.35 5.61
N VAL A 294 13.38 1.98 5.22
CA VAL A 294 12.14 2.53 5.76
C VAL A 294 11.28 1.36 6.22
N PRO A 295 11.25 1.04 7.53
CA PRO A 295 10.49 -0.09 8.07
C PRO A 295 9.02 -0.07 7.66
N ALA A 296 8.43 1.11 7.47
CA ALA A 296 7.04 1.26 7.02
C ALA A 296 6.77 0.65 5.63
N LEU A 297 7.80 0.48 4.76
CA LEU A 297 7.61 -0.10 3.42
C LEU A 297 7.23 -1.58 3.45
N LYS A 298 7.59 -2.32 4.52
CA LYS A 298 7.13 -3.70 4.72
C LYS A 298 5.60 -3.80 4.78
N ASN A 299 4.93 -2.70 5.13
CA ASN A 299 3.49 -2.65 5.29
C ASN A 299 2.74 -2.31 3.97
N LEU A 300 3.46 -2.05 2.87
CA LEU A 300 2.85 -1.74 1.59
C LEU A 300 2.38 -2.99 0.86
N GLN A 301 1.31 -2.82 0.08
CA GLN A 301 0.84 -3.83 -0.87
C GLN A 301 1.33 -3.44 -2.26
N PHE A 302 2.38 -4.10 -2.72
CA PHE A 302 3.13 -3.73 -3.91
C PHE A 302 2.32 -3.89 -5.19
N ILE A 303 1.43 -4.89 -5.24
CA ILE A 303 0.43 -5.02 -6.31
C ILE A 303 -0.46 -3.78 -6.48
N ARG A 304 -0.67 -2.97 -5.42
CA ARG A 304 -1.45 -1.73 -5.53
C ARG A 304 -0.72 -0.61 -6.27
N TYR A 305 0.56 -0.79 -6.62
CA TYR A 305 1.23 0.11 -7.56
C TYR A 305 0.55 0.10 -8.93
N ALA A 306 -0.11 -0.99 -9.31
CA ALA A 306 -0.93 -1.06 -10.52
C ALA A 306 -1.95 0.10 -10.59
N ILE A 307 -2.52 0.52 -9.44
CA ILE A 307 -3.47 1.65 -9.36
C ILE A 307 -2.81 2.94 -9.86
N ALA A 308 -1.52 3.18 -9.57
CA ALA A 308 -0.78 4.36 -10.01
C ALA A 308 -0.17 4.19 -11.41
N VAL A 309 0.12 2.96 -11.85
CA VAL A 309 0.64 2.69 -13.21
C VAL A 309 -0.46 2.84 -14.26
N LYS A 310 -1.67 2.36 -13.97
CA LYS A 310 -2.81 2.37 -14.90
C LYS A 310 -3.10 3.74 -15.53
N PRO A 311 -3.19 4.88 -14.80
CA PRO A 311 -3.41 6.20 -15.39
C PRO A 311 -2.39 6.55 -16.48
N LEU A 312 -1.11 6.19 -16.27
CA LEU A 312 -0.04 6.42 -17.24
C LEU A 312 -0.21 5.50 -18.46
N TRP A 313 -0.52 4.22 -18.21
CA TRP A 313 -0.77 3.21 -19.25
C TRP A 313 -1.94 3.60 -20.15
N TYR A 314 -3.08 3.99 -19.57
CA TYR A 314 -4.26 4.42 -20.33
C TYR A 314 -4.05 5.75 -21.05
N ALA A 315 -3.25 6.67 -20.48
CA ALA A 315 -2.86 7.89 -21.18
C ALA A 315 -2.04 7.57 -22.44
N LEU A 316 -1.08 6.66 -22.35
CA LEU A 316 -0.33 6.17 -23.51
C LEU A 316 -1.23 5.43 -24.51
N ALA A 317 -2.19 4.62 -24.03
CA ALA A 317 -3.14 3.95 -24.91
C ALA A 317 -4.02 4.94 -25.69
N GLY A 318 -4.51 6.00 -25.05
CA GLY A 318 -5.26 7.06 -25.74
C GLY A 318 -4.41 7.82 -26.77
N VAL A 319 -3.13 8.07 -26.46
CA VAL A 319 -2.17 8.65 -27.42
C VAL A 319 -1.96 7.72 -28.61
N GLY A 320 -1.73 6.42 -28.37
CA GLY A 320 -1.55 5.41 -29.40
C GLY A 320 -2.79 5.28 -30.29
N ALA A 321 -3.99 5.23 -29.70
CA ALA A 321 -5.25 5.13 -30.42
C ALA A 321 -5.50 6.32 -31.35
N ALA A 322 -5.38 7.55 -30.83
CA ALA A 322 -5.63 8.75 -31.60
C ALA A 322 -4.64 8.91 -32.77
N LEU A 323 -3.36 8.58 -32.53
CA LEU A 323 -2.33 8.63 -33.56
C LEU A 323 -2.47 7.51 -34.60
N LEU A 324 -2.88 6.31 -34.19
CA LEU A 324 -3.17 5.21 -35.09
C LEU A 324 -4.33 5.55 -36.02
N VAL A 325 -5.47 5.99 -35.47
CA VAL A 325 -6.65 6.40 -36.27
C VAL A 325 -6.29 7.50 -37.25
N HIS A 326 -5.50 8.48 -36.81
CA HIS A 326 -5.02 9.55 -37.69
C HIS A 326 -4.10 9.05 -38.80
N GLY A 327 -3.19 8.11 -38.49
CA GLY A 327 -2.33 7.45 -39.47
C GLY A 327 -3.13 6.65 -40.50
N LEU A 328 -4.13 5.87 -40.04
CA LEU A 328 -5.00 5.07 -40.90
C LEU A 328 -5.82 5.94 -41.87
N ARG A 329 -6.34 7.09 -41.42
CA ARG A 329 -7.05 8.04 -42.29
C ARG A 329 -6.19 8.62 -43.42
N ARG A 330 -4.86 8.56 -43.29
CA ARG A 330 -3.91 9.02 -44.31
C ARG A 330 -3.43 7.91 -45.24
N LEU A 331 -3.70 6.63 -44.95
CA LEU A 331 -3.36 5.52 -45.84
C LEU A 331 -3.94 5.66 -47.25
N PRO A 332 -5.21 6.07 -47.46
CA PRO A 332 -5.74 6.26 -48.82
C PRO A 332 -4.97 7.29 -49.65
N GLN A 333 -4.41 8.32 -48.99
CA GLN A 333 -3.57 9.33 -49.65
C GLN A 333 -2.16 8.81 -49.98
N LEU A 334 -1.70 7.75 -49.31
CA LEU A 334 -0.42 7.09 -49.57
C LEU A 334 -0.52 6.01 -50.65
N VAL A 335 -1.73 5.48 -50.89
CA VAL A 335 -2.03 4.47 -51.91
C VAL A 335 -2.40 5.10 -53.26
N GLY A 336 -2.75 6.39 -53.30
CA GLY A 336 -2.85 7.13 -54.56
C GLY A 336 -1.49 7.24 -55.26
N PRO A 337 -1.46 7.33 -56.61
CA PRO A 337 -0.21 7.46 -57.36
C PRO A 337 0.54 8.71 -56.91
N ARG A 338 1.66 8.51 -56.21
CA ARG A 338 2.52 9.58 -55.70
C ARG A 338 3.93 9.45 -56.29
N GLU A 339 4.49 10.60 -56.67
CA GLU A 339 5.91 10.78 -56.98
C GLU A 339 6.82 10.23 -55.86
N PRO A 340 8.06 9.82 -56.19
CA PRO A 340 8.96 9.10 -55.29
C PRO A 340 9.50 9.99 -54.17
N GLY A 341 8.69 10.19 -53.13
CA GLY A 341 9.15 10.67 -51.84
C GLY A 341 9.88 9.57 -51.06
N PRO A 342 10.71 9.92 -50.06
CA PRO A 342 11.37 8.93 -49.21
C PRO A 342 10.30 8.16 -48.42
N GLY A 343 10.00 6.95 -48.86
CA GLY A 343 9.10 6.04 -48.19
C GLY A 343 9.59 5.66 -46.79
N LEU A 344 8.71 5.08 -45.98
CA LEU A 344 9.08 4.50 -44.69
C LEU A 344 10.25 3.53 -44.87
N THR A 345 11.28 3.66 -44.04
CA THR A 345 12.44 2.76 -44.10
C THR A 345 12.02 1.33 -43.75
N ALA A 346 12.77 0.32 -44.21
CA ALA A 346 12.50 -1.08 -43.86
C ALA A 346 12.42 -1.30 -42.33
N ALA A 347 13.27 -0.59 -41.58
CA ALA A 347 13.23 -0.58 -40.12
C ALA A 347 11.91 -0.01 -39.57
N GLN A 348 11.39 1.08 -40.13
CA GLN A 348 10.09 1.65 -39.71
C GLN A 348 8.92 0.73 -40.03
N ARG A 349 8.94 0.03 -41.17
CA ARG A 349 7.93 -0.97 -41.54
C ARG A 349 7.98 -2.19 -40.62
N ALA A 350 9.18 -2.72 -40.34
CA ALA A 350 9.37 -3.82 -39.40
C ALA A 350 8.88 -3.44 -38.00
N LEU A 351 9.17 -2.22 -37.55
CA LEU A 351 8.70 -1.70 -36.28
C LEU A 351 7.16 -1.59 -36.24
N LEU A 352 6.55 -1.06 -37.29
CA LEU A 352 5.09 -0.95 -37.40
C LEU A 352 4.42 -2.33 -37.38
N CYS A 353 4.95 -3.31 -38.12
CA CYS A 353 4.46 -4.69 -38.10
C CYS A 353 4.66 -5.35 -36.73
N ALA A 354 5.78 -5.10 -36.07
CA ALA A 354 6.03 -5.60 -34.71
C ALA A 354 5.05 -5.02 -33.67
N PHE A 355 4.49 -3.82 -33.89
CA PHE A 355 3.49 -3.22 -33.00
C PHE A 355 2.04 -3.55 -33.39
N LEU A 356 1.73 -3.70 -34.68
CA LEU A 356 0.39 -4.05 -35.15
C LEU A 356 0.10 -5.55 -35.09
N GLY A 357 1.13 -6.40 -35.22
CA GLY A 357 1.03 -7.85 -35.13
C GLY A 357 0.43 -8.32 -33.79
N PRO A 358 0.95 -7.87 -32.63
CA PRO A 358 0.37 -8.19 -31.33
C PRO A 358 -1.05 -7.65 -31.13
N LEU A 359 -1.42 -6.52 -31.74
CA LEU A 359 -2.80 -6.01 -31.71
C LEU A 359 -3.74 -6.96 -32.48
N ALA A 360 -3.33 -7.40 -33.68
CA ALA A 360 -4.11 -8.35 -34.47
C ALA A 360 -4.20 -9.72 -33.79
N LEU A 361 -3.08 -10.26 -33.30
CA LEU A 361 -3.03 -11.52 -32.57
C LEU A 361 -3.84 -11.47 -31.27
N GLY A 362 -3.69 -10.42 -30.45
CA GLY A 362 -4.42 -10.28 -29.19
C GLY A 362 -5.93 -10.09 -29.37
N VAL A 363 -6.37 -9.47 -30.47
CA VAL A 363 -7.80 -9.38 -30.83
C VAL A 363 -8.33 -10.75 -31.30
N LEU A 364 -7.55 -11.49 -32.08
CA LEU A 364 -7.96 -12.80 -32.61
C LEU A 364 -7.96 -13.90 -31.54
N ASP A 365 -6.94 -13.94 -30.68
CA ASP A 365 -6.76 -14.94 -29.62
C ASP A 365 -7.63 -14.62 -28.38
N GLY A 366 -7.93 -13.33 -28.18
CA GLY A 366 -8.67 -12.81 -27.04
C GLY A 366 -10.18 -12.66 -27.25
N GLY A 367 -10.83 -13.42 -28.15
CA GLY A 367 -12.26 -13.26 -28.49
C GLY A 367 -13.21 -13.16 -27.27
N ALA A 368 -12.95 -13.94 -26.22
CA ALA A 368 -13.70 -13.88 -24.95
C ALA A 368 -13.42 -12.61 -24.11
N ARG A 369 -12.24 -11.99 -24.25
CA ARG A 369 -11.84 -10.73 -23.59
C ARG A 369 -12.30 -9.48 -24.36
N LEU A 370 -12.75 -9.62 -25.62
CA LEU A 370 -13.40 -8.54 -26.36
C LEU A 370 -14.78 -8.19 -25.80
N VAL A 371 -15.48 -9.20 -25.27
CA VAL A 371 -16.79 -9.09 -24.62
C VAL A 371 -16.62 -9.30 -23.11
N ALA A 372 -15.98 -8.35 -22.44
CA ALA A 372 -15.94 -8.38 -20.98
C ALA A 372 -17.35 -8.09 -20.39
N ARG A 373 -17.63 -8.69 -19.22
CA ARG A 373 -18.78 -8.34 -18.36
C ARG A 373 -18.90 -6.80 -18.28
N PRO A 374 -20.10 -6.21 -18.46
CA PRO A 374 -20.25 -4.76 -18.40
C PRO A 374 -19.65 -4.21 -17.09
N VAL A 375 -18.99 -3.06 -17.15
CA VAL A 375 -18.55 -2.36 -15.94
C VAL A 375 -19.80 -2.02 -15.13
N GLY A 376 -19.87 -2.50 -13.89
CA GLY A 376 -21.08 -2.44 -13.06
C GLY A 376 -22.04 -3.64 -13.18
N ALA A 377 -21.74 -4.64 -14.03
CA ALA A 377 -22.49 -5.91 -14.07
C ALA A 377 -22.13 -6.88 -12.91
N VAL A 378 -21.34 -6.43 -11.94
CA VAL A 378 -21.04 -7.16 -10.71
C VAL A 378 -21.86 -6.53 -9.58
N ASP A 379 -22.91 -7.24 -9.20
CA ASP A 379 -23.48 -7.36 -7.85
C ASP A 379 -23.59 -6.07 -7.01
N THR A 380 -24.34 -5.07 -7.48
CA THR A 380 -25.09 -4.26 -6.51
C THR A 380 -25.97 -5.21 -5.70
N LEU A 381 -26.16 -4.98 -4.39
CA LEU A 381 -27.14 -5.76 -3.61
C LEU A 381 -28.48 -5.83 -4.37
N GLU A 382 -28.88 -4.72 -4.99
CA GLU A 382 -30.03 -4.63 -5.87
C GLU A 382 -29.97 -5.71 -6.98
N ARG A 383 -30.90 -6.68 -6.88
CA ARG A 383 -31.08 -7.86 -7.75
C ARG A 383 -30.17 -9.06 -7.48
N THR A 384 -29.47 -9.10 -6.34
CA THR A 384 -28.74 -10.28 -5.87
C THR A 384 -29.39 -10.88 -4.62
N ARG A 385 -29.19 -12.18 -4.39
CA ARG A 385 -29.62 -12.86 -3.13
C ARG A 385 -29.02 -12.20 -1.88
N HIS A 386 -27.93 -11.45 -2.03
CA HIS A 386 -27.31 -10.72 -0.93
C HIS A 386 -28.17 -9.57 -0.40
N ARG A 387 -29.03 -8.94 -1.20
CA ARG A 387 -29.98 -7.92 -0.70
C ARG A 387 -30.99 -8.53 0.24
N GLU A 388 -31.60 -9.64 -0.15
CA GLU A 388 -32.55 -10.37 0.70
C GLU A 388 -31.88 -10.76 2.04
N HIS A 389 -30.62 -11.22 1.99
CA HIS A 389 -29.86 -11.51 3.20
C HIS A 389 -29.54 -10.25 4.04
N ALA A 390 -29.24 -9.12 3.40
CA ALA A 390 -28.99 -7.86 4.10
C ALA A 390 -30.25 -7.30 4.76
N ASP A 391 -31.37 -7.28 4.04
CA ASP A 391 -32.66 -6.80 4.53
C ASP A 391 -33.15 -7.70 5.69
N ALA A 392 -33.05 -9.03 5.55
CA ALA A 392 -33.39 -9.97 6.63
C ALA A 392 -32.47 -9.83 7.85
N LEU A 393 -31.17 -9.59 7.64
CA LEU A 393 -30.23 -9.34 8.74
C LEU A 393 -30.56 -8.02 9.45
N ALA A 394 -30.94 -6.97 8.70
CA ALA A 394 -31.33 -5.68 9.25
C ALA A 394 -32.59 -5.80 10.11
N GLU A 395 -33.59 -6.54 9.64
CA GLU A 395 -34.81 -6.81 10.39
C GLU A 395 -34.55 -7.62 11.67
N ALA A 396 -33.67 -8.63 11.60
CA ALA A 396 -33.28 -9.41 12.78
C ALA A 396 -32.56 -8.55 13.83
N LEU A 397 -31.57 -7.74 13.42
CA LEU A 397 -30.85 -6.85 14.32
C LEU A 397 -31.73 -5.75 14.90
N ALA A 398 -32.67 -5.19 14.12
CA ALA A 398 -33.62 -4.21 14.61
C ALA A 398 -34.54 -4.80 15.70
N ARG A 399 -34.99 -6.05 15.54
CA ARG A 399 -35.75 -6.78 16.57
C ARG A 399 -34.94 -6.99 17.84
N GLU A 400 -33.66 -7.35 17.74
CA GLU A 400 -32.79 -7.50 18.91
C GLU A 400 -32.48 -6.15 19.59
N GLN A 401 -32.50 -5.04 18.85
CA GLN A 401 -32.25 -3.70 19.37
C GLN A 401 -33.42 -3.13 20.19
N GLN A 402 -34.66 -3.51 19.87
CA GLN A 402 -35.87 -2.98 20.53
C GLN A 402 -35.93 -3.25 22.06
N PRO A 403 -35.70 -4.49 22.55
CA PRO A 403 -35.67 -4.76 23.99
C PRO A 403 -34.53 -4.04 24.71
N GLN A 404 -33.36 -3.91 24.07
CA GLN A 404 -32.19 -3.26 24.65
C GLN A 404 -32.42 -1.76 24.89
N GLN A 405 -33.08 -1.06 23.96
CA GLN A 405 -33.39 0.37 24.11
C GLN A 405 -34.22 0.70 25.35
N GLN A 406 -34.98 -0.27 25.89
CA GLN A 406 -35.79 -0.07 27.11
C GLN A 406 -35.00 -0.30 28.41
N GLN A 407 -33.95 -1.12 28.39
CA GLN A 407 -33.21 -1.52 29.61
C GLN A 407 -31.87 -0.81 29.77
N ASP A 408 -31.16 -0.57 28.66
CA ASP A 408 -29.91 0.18 28.66
C ASP A 408 -29.73 0.86 27.29
N PRO A 409 -29.74 2.20 27.21
CA PRO A 409 -29.52 2.92 25.95
C PRO A 409 -28.11 2.71 25.36
N SER A 410 -27.24 1.90 25.99
CA SER A 410 -26.00 1.42 25.38
C SER A 410 -26.28 0.64 24.09
N ARG A 411 -26.14 1.36 22.97
CA ARG A 411 -26.37 0.91 21.59
C ARG A 411 -25.83 -0.51 21.35
N LEU A 412 -26.69 -1.37 20.80
CA LEU A 412 -26.38 -2.66 20.17
C LEU A 412 -24.90 -2.72 19.72
N THR A 413 -24.11 -3.53 20.43
CA THR A 413 -22.68 -3.70 20.13
C THR A 413 -22.44 -5.08 19.55
N VAL A 414 -21.97 -5.11 18.31
CA VAL A 414 -21.86 -6.34 17.52
C VAL A 414 -20.41 -6.60 17.15
N ALA A 415 -19.89 -7.78 17.48
CA ALA A 415 -18.62 -8.25 16.98
C ALA A 415 -18.80 -8.87 15.60
N PHE A 416 -18.06 -8.37 14.60
CA PHE A 416 -18.04 -8.95 13.26
C PHE A 416 -16.77 -9.80 13.10
N LEU A 417 -16.93 -11.12 13.23
CA LEU A 417 -15.87 -12.12 13.25
C LEU A 417 -15.82 -12.87 11.92
N ARG A 418 -14.91 -12.45 11.03
CA ARG A 418 -14.72 -13.06 9.70
C ARG A 418 -13.40 -13.79 9.65
N ARG A 419 -13.35 -14.98 9.04
CA ARG A 419 -12.07 -15.65 8.76
C ARG A 419 -11.69 -15.44 7.30
N GLY A 420 -10.79 -14.47 7.05
CA GLY A 420 -10.20 -14.20 5.74
C GLY A 420 -10.78 -12.99 5.00
N MET A 421 -10.54 -12.94 3.68
CA MET A 421 -10.88 -11.80 2.82
C MET A 421 -12.24 -11.89 2.10
N GLY A 422 -13.12 -12.84 2.47
CA GLY A 422 -14.40 -13.08 1.79
C GLY A 422 -15.25 -11.81 1.57
N GLY A 423 -15.91 -11.73 0.41
CA GLY A 423 -16.45 -10.50 -0.19
C GLY A 423 -17.75 -9.92 0.39
N GLY A 424 -18.36 -10.52 1.41
CA GLY A 424 -19.58 -9.98 2.00
C GLY A 424 -19.31 -8.83 2.97
N THR A 425 -19.49 -7.59 2.51
CA THR A 425 -19.42 -6.39 3.38
C THR A 425 -20.79 -5.91 3.85
N TYR A 426 -21.86 -6.51 3.36
CA TYR A 426 -23.22 -6.07 3.66
C TYR A 426 -23.58 -6.06 5.17
N PRO A 427 -23.07 -6.96 6.04
CA PRO A 427 -23.35 -6.86 7.48
C PRO A 427 -22.86 -5.55 8.08
N LEU A 428 -21.73 -5.00 7.61
CA LEU A 428 -21.20 -3.73 8.09
C LEU A 428 -22.10 -2.55 7.70
N PHE A 429 -22.71 -2.58 6.52
CA PHE A 429 -23.67 -1.56 6.10
C PHE A 429 -24.94 -1.61 6.94
N VAL A 430 -25.47 -2.81 7.19
CA VAL A 430 -26.64 -3.01 8.06
C VAL A 430 -26.37 -2.49 9.47
N LEU A 431 -25.23 -2.84 10.06
CA LEU A 431 -24.84 -2.36 11.39
C LEU A 431 -24.70 -0.84 11.44
N ALA A 432 -24.15 -0.23 10.39
CA ALA A 432 -24.02 1.21 10.29
C ALA A 432 -25.38 1.91 10.17
N ASP A 433 -26.30 1.37 9.37
CA ASP A 433 -27.65 1.91 9.19
C ASP A 433 -28.48 1.85 10.49
N LEU A 434 -28.26 0.83 11.32
CA LEU A 434 -28.87 0.71 12.66
C LEU A 434 -28.16 1.53 13.75
N GLY A 435 -27.03 2.19 13.42
CA GLY A 435 -26.21 2.92 14.39
C GLY A 435 -25.57 2.03 15.46
N ALA A 436 -25.41 0.73 15.17
CA ALA A 436 -24.79 -0.24 16.07
C ALA A 436 -23.29 0.06 16.26
N ARG A 437 -22.77 -0.22 17.45
CA ARG A 437 -21.32 -0.21 17.69
C ARG A 437 -20.73 -1.50 17.13
N VAL A 438 -19.63 -1.40 16.39
CA VAL A 438 -19.00 -2.57 15.78
C VAL A 438 -17.65 -2.83 16.44
N VAL A 439 -17.42 -4.07 16.86
CA VAL A 439 -16.12 -4.60 17.24
C VAL A 439 -15.62 -5.46 16.08
N MET A 440 -14.46 -5.13 15.51
CA MET A 440 -13.94 -5.83 14.33
C MET A 440 -12.63 -6.55 14.63
N ASP A 441 -12.52 -7.76 14.11
CA ASP A 441 -11.29 -8.53 14.07
C ASP A 441 -10.45 -8.14 12.83
N GLY A 442 -9.46 -7.27 13.04
CA GLY A 442 -8.20 -7.23 12.27
C GLY A 442 -8.20 -6.80 10.79
N HIS A 443 -9.31 -6.45 10.15
CA HIS A 443 -9.25 -6.05 8.72
C HIS A 443 -10.27 -4.99 8.30
N ILE A 444 -10.08 -3.75 8.75
CA ILE A 444 -10.55 -2.59 7.99
C ILE A 444 -9.39 -2.15 7.09
N PRO A 445 -9.59 -1.84 5.79
CA PRO A 445 -8.54 -1.33 4.92
C PRO A 445 -7.74 -0.14 5.49
N SER A 446 -8.32 0.60 6.44
CA SER A 446 -7.74 1.75 7.14
C SER A 446 -7.05 1.43 8.47
N VAL A 447 -7.15 0.22 9.03
CA VAL A 447 -6.59 -0.13 10.34
C VAL A 447 -5.78 -1.42 10.23
N ASN A 448 -4.49 -1.29 9.90
CA ASN A 448 -3.53 -2.39 9.88
C ASN A 448 -2.82 -2.46 11.23
N THR A 449 -3.40 -3.17 12.20
CA THR A 449 -2.76 -3.37 13.51
C THR A 449 -1.73 -4.50 13.42
N ALA A 450 -0.53 -4.33 13.97
CA ALA A 450 0.44 -5.44 14.15
C ALA A 450 -0.09 -6.58 15.06
N ARG A 451 -1.24 -6.36 15.69
CA ARG A 451 -1.71 -7.08 16.86
C ARG A 451 -3.19 -7.44 16.71
N PRO A 452 -3.53 -8.44 15.88
CA PRO A 452 -4.91 -8.91 15.73
C PRO A 452 -5.38 -9.59 17.02
N ILE A 453 -6.69 -9.61 17.25
CA ILE A 453 -7.29 -10.40 18.31
C ILE A 453 -7.17 -11.87 17.88
N GLN A 454 -6.33 -12.65 18.55
CA GLN A 454 -6.13 -14.08 18.27
C GLN A 454 -6.90 -14.89 19.31
N HIS A 455 -7.49 -16.04 19.01
CA HIS A 455 -8.18 -16.87 20.03
C HIS A 455 -9.26 -16.09 20.80
N ARG A 456 -10.39 -15.86 20.12
CA ARG A 456 -11.48 -15.02 20.61
C ARG A 456 -12.22 -15.76 21.73
N ARG A 457 -12.08 -15.28 22.97
CA ARG A 457 -12.77 -15.83 24.16
C ARG A 457 -14.07 -15.06 24.46
N PRO A 458 -15.12 -15.70 25.00
CA PRO A 458 -16.35 -15.02 25.44
C PRO A 458 -16.10 -13.87 26.40
N ALA A 459 -15.24 -14.07 27.40
CA ALA A 459 -14.94 -13.08 28.43
C ALA A 459 -14.39 -11.77 27.83
N LEU A 460 -13.53 -11.88 26.81
CA LEU A 460 -13.02 -10.73 26.09
C LEU A 460 -14.13 -9.95 25.39
N LEU A 461 -14.98 -10.64 24.63
CA LEU A 461 -16.06 -9.98 23.89
C LEU A 461 -17.04 -9.30 24.84
N ARG A 462 -17.41 -9.95 25.95
CA ARG A 462 -18.24 -9.35 27.01
C ARG A 462 -17.57 -8.11 27.62
N GLY A 463 -16.26 -8.17 27.89
CA GLY A 463 -15.48 -7.02 28.38
C GLY A 463 -15.44 -5.84 27.40
N LEU A 464 -15.54 -6.10 26.08
CA LEU A 464 -15.68 -5.07 25.06
C LEU A 464 -17.12 -4.55 24.90
N GLY A 465 -18.05 -5.02 25.73
CA GLY A 465 -19.48 -4.68 25.67
C GLY A 465 -20.21 -5.35 24.51
N VAL A 466 -19.64 -6.39 23.90
CA VAL A 466 -20.27 -7.11 22.79
C VAL A 466 -21.49 -7.85 23.29
N THR A 467 -22.62 -7.65 22.61
CA THR A 467 -23.89 -8.32 22.89
C THR A 467 -24.22 -9.36 21.82
N HIS A 468 -23.77 -9.13 20.58
CA HIS A 468 -24.06 -9.98 19.43
C HIS A 468 -22.80 -10.24 18.63
N VAL A 469 -22.77 -11.37 17.93
CA VAL A 469 -21.68 -11.79 17.08
C VAL A 469 -22.22 -12.16 15.70
N ILE A 470 -21.59 -11.64 14.65
CA ILE A 470 -21.82 -12.05 13.27
C ILE A 470 -20.57 -12.80 12.81
N HIS A 471 -20.71 -14.04 12.35
CA HIS A 471 -19.59 -14.88 11.89
C HIS A 471 -19.90 -15.70 10.64
N ASP A 472 -18.89 -16.09 9.85
CA ASP A 472 -19.07 -16.73 8.54
C ASP A 472 -18.80 -18.26 8.48
N LYS A 473 -18.27 -18.84 9.57
CA LYS A 473 -17.87 -20.25 9.59
C LYS A 473 -18.15 -20.97 10.93
N PRO A 474 -19.38 -21.45 11.16
CA PRO A 474 -19.77 -22.07 12.44
C PRO A 474 -18.91 -23.29 12.82
N ARG A 475 -18.60 -24.18 11.88
CA ARG A 475 -17.81 -25.40 12.14
C ARG A 475 -16.37 -25.08 12.55
N GLU A 476 -15.78 -24.04 11.97
CA GLU A 476 -14.43 -23.63 12.34
C GLU A 476 -14.40 -22.96 13.70
N LEU A 477 -15.41 -22.13 14.01
CA LEU A 477 -15.57 -21.55 15.33
C LEU A 477 -15.61 -22.65 16.40
N GLN A 478 -16.41 -23.70 16.18
CA GLN A 478 -16.48 -24.85 17.07
C GLN A 478 -15.14 -25.60 17.21
N LYS A 479 -14.38 -25.74 16.12
CA LYS A 479 -13.10 -26.46 16.11
C LYS A 479 -11.96 -25.70 16.79
N PHE A 480 -11.88 -24.38 16.58
CA PHE A 480 -10.72 -23.58 16.98
C PHE A 480 -11.00 -22.69 18.21
N GLU A 481 -12.27 -22.39 18.47
CA GLU A 481 -12.74 -21.50 19.54
C GLU A 481 -14.02 -22.08 20.21
N PRO A 482 -13.95 -23.32 20.75
CA PRO A 482 -15.12 -24.04 21.26
C PRO A 482 -15.85 -23.26 22.36
N GLU A 483 -15.11 -22.66 23.30
CA GLU A 483 -15.67 -21.81 24.36
C GLU A 483 -16.54 -20.67 23.82
N LEU A 484 -16.10 -20.04 22.72
CA LEU A 484 -16.87 -18.98 22.06
C LEU A 484 -18.09 -19.56 21.37
N SER A 485 -17.94 -20.67 20.64
CA SER A 485 -19.08 -21.35 20.01
C SER A 485 -20.17 -21.71 21.02
N ASP A 486 -19.79 -22.22 22.20
CA ASP A 486 -20.73 -22.65 23.24
C ASP A 486 -21.41 -21.46 23.96
N ALA A 487 -20.75 -20.31 23.98
CA ALA A 487 -21.30 -19.07 24.52
C ALA A 487 -22.25 -18.33 23.55
N LEU A 488 -22.38 -18.79 22.31
CA LEU A 488 -23.21 -18.15 21.28
C LEU A 488 -24.55 -18.87 21.12
N GLU A 489 -25.63 -18.11 21.22
CA GLU A 489 -26.99 -18.54 20.90
C GLU A 489 -27.35 -18.07 19.48
N PRO A 490 -27.46 -18.97 18.48
CA PRO A 490 -27.74 -18.58 17.11
C PRO A 490 -29.14 -17.98 16.97
N ILE A 491 -29.23 -16.78 16.39
CA ILE A 491 -30.50 -16.10 16.08
C ILE A 491 -30.96 -16.48 14.67
N GLY A 492 -30.03 -16.49 13.71
CA GLY A 492 -30.39 -16.79 12.33
C GLY A 492 -29.18 -16.80 11.39
N ARG A 493 -29.40 -17.35 10.20
CA ARG A 493 -28.41 -17.38 9.13
C ARG A 493 -28.85 -16.52 7.96
N PHE A 494 -27.96 -15.62 7.56
CA PHE A 494 -28.15 -14.63 6.51
C PHE A 494 -27.05 -14.85 5.47
N GLY A 495 -27.36 -15.63 4.43
CA GLY A 495 -26.38 -16.10 3.45
C GLY A 495 -25.21 -16.86 4.10
N PRO A 496 -23.94 -16.43 3.92
CA PRO A 496 -22.80 -17.08 4.55
C PRO A 496 -22.63 -16.70 6.03
N TYR A 497 -23.36 -15.71 6.55
CA TYR A 497 -23.19 -15.21 7.92
C TYR A 497 -24.24 -15.78 8.86
N THR A 498 -23.82 -16.07 10.09
CA THR A 498 -24.69 -16.38 11.22
C THR A 498 -24.67 -15.20 12.18
N LEU A 499 -25.84 -14.69 12.54
CA LEU A 499 -26.01 -13.80 13.68
C LEU A 499 -26.29 -14.66 14.92
N ALA A 500 -25.56 -14.40 15.98
CA ALA A 500 -25.74 -15.06 17.26
C ALA A 500 -25.72 -14.04 18.41
N ARG A 501 -26.50 -14.30 19.45
CA ARG A 501 -26.46 -13.58 20.72
C ARG A 501 -25.32 -14.13 21.57
N LEU A 502 -24.53 -13.25 22.17
CA LEU A 502 -23.53 -13.66 23.16
C LEU A 502 -24.22 -13.82 24.51
N ARG A 503 -24.23 -15.04 25.05
CA ARG A 503 -24.86 -15.30 26.36
C ARG A 503 -24.18 -14.46 27.44
N PRO A 504 -24.96 -13.91 28.40
CA PRO A 504 -24.41 -13.24 29.56
C PRO A 504 -23.47 -14.17 30.33
N ALA A 505 -22.54 -13.60 31.09
CA ALA A 505 -21.68 -14.41 31.94
C ALA A 505 -22.52 -15.15 32.99
N PRO A 506 -22.17 -16.40 33.34
CA PRO A 506 -22.75 -17.08 34.49
C PRO A 506 -22.62 -16.23 35.75
N ALA A 507 -23.60 -16.30 36.66
CA ALA A 507 -23.53 -15.61 37.94
C ALA A 507 -22.26 -16.06 38.70
N GLY A 508 -21.36 -15.13 38.99
CA GLY A 508 -20.06 -15.40 39.64
C GLY A 508 -18.85 -15.37 38.70
N GLU A 509 -19.04 -15.50 37.38
CA GLU A 509 -17.99 -15.29 36.35
C GLU A 509 -18.08 -13.89 35.76
N ALA A 510 -18.30 -12.87 36.60
CA ALA A 510 -18.15 -11.49 36.17
C ALA A 510 -16.67 -11.27 35.81
N GLY A 511 -16.30 -11.61 34.57
CA GLY A 511 -15.01 -11.24 34.00
C GLY A 511 -14.81 -9.75 34.21
N PRO A 512 -13.56 -9.28 34.37
CA PRO A 512 -13.26 -7.93 34.80
C PRO A 512 -14.11 -6.94 33.98
N SER A 513 -15.03 -6.26 34.66
CA SER A 513 -15.89 -5.28 34.03
C SER A 513 -14.96 -4.22 33.46
N LEU A 514 -14.95 -4.05 32.13
CA LEU A 514 -14.12 -3.04 31.48
C LEU A 514 -14.95 -1.83 31.01
N PRO A 515 -15.58 -1.04 31.89
CA PRO A 515 -15.83 0.35 31.57
C PRO A 515 -14.61 1.18 31.99
N GLY A 516 -13.76 1.49 31.02
CA GLY A 516 -12.74 2.54 31.15
C GLY A 516 -11.31 2.04 31.34
N LEU A 517 -10.64 1.83 30.21
CA LEU A 517 -9.19 1.86 30.03
C LEU A 517 -8.25 0.96 30.82
N ALA A 518 -8.60 0.23 31.89
CA ALA A 518 -7.60 -0.52 32.64
C ALA A 518 -8.05 -1.93 33.08
N LEU A 519 -7.13 -2.90 32.99
CA LEU A 519 -7.27 -4.23 33.59
C LEU A 519 -6.48 -4.23 34.90
N TRP A 520 -7.12 -4.57 36.02
CA TRP A 520 -6.54 -4.41 37.35
C TRP A 520 -6.16 -5.76 37.95
N PRO A 521 -4.94 -5.92 38.51
CA PRO A 521 -4.54 -7.15 39.18
C PRO A 521 -5.13 -7.35 40.58
N ASP A 522 -5.58 -6.28 41.26
CA ASP A 522 -5.97 -6.33 42.68
C ASP A 522 -7.22 -5.50 42.98
N ASP A 523 -8.15 -6.09 43.75
CA ASP A 523 -9.38 -5.47 44.24
C ASP A 523 -9.15 -4.40 45.33
N GLN A 524 -7.89 -4.13 45.71
CA GLN A 524 -7.52 -3.26 46.82
C GLN A 524 -7.34 -1.78 46.46
N VAL A 525 -7.29 -1.43 45.17
CA VAL A 525 -7.02 -0.06 44.71
C VAL A 525 -8.31 0.58 44.23
N GLN A 526 -8.72 1.68 44.88
CA GLN A 526 -9.86 2.46 44.41
C GLN A 526 -9.41 3.35 43.25
N VAL A 527 -9.94 3.07 42.06
CA VAL A 527 -9.71 3.86 40.85
C VAL A 527 -10.97 4.62 40.50
N ARG A 528 -10.91 5.95 40.57
CA ARG A 528 -12.00 6.81 40.11
C ARG A 528 -11.62 7.46 38.79
N ALA A 529 -12.38 7.17 37.73
CA ALA A 529 -12.30 7.94 36.50
C ALA A 529 -12.91 9.33 36.78
N LEU A 530 -12.06 10.36 36.85
CA LEU A 530 -12.49 11.71 37.23
C LEU A 530 -13.26 12.42 36.12
N ASP A 531 -13.00 12.06 34.86
CA ASP A 531 -13.76 12.48 33.68
C ASP A 531 -13.85 11.30 32.71
N GLY A 532 -15.06 10.81 32.40
CA GLY A 532 -15.29 10.05 31.16
C GLY A 532 -14.85 10.91 29.97
N PRO A 533 -14.44 10.35 28.81
CA PRO A 533 -13.71 11.06 27.75
C PRO A 533 -14.35 12.42 27.43
N ALA A 534 -13.84 13.46 28.07
CA ALA A 534 -14.36 14.80 27.91
C ALA A 534 -13.89 15.25 26.54
N ARG A 535 -14.75 15.11 25.52
CA ARG A 535 -14.53 15.61 24.15
C ARG A 535 -14.41 17.14 24.09
N ARG A 536 -14.20 17.84 25.20
CA ARG A 536 -13.96 19.28 25.20
C ARG A 536 -12.54 19.52 24.67
N ARG A 537 -12.48 20.05 23.44
CA ARG A 537 -11.28 20.54 22.71
C ARG A 537 -10.37 19.50 22.05
N GLY A 538 -10.91 18.38 21.56
CA GLY A 538 -10.19 17.51 20.62
C GLY A 538 -8.96 16.77 21.15
N ALA A 539 -8.56 16.99 22.41
CA ALA A 539 -7.57 16.18 23.11
C ALA A 539 -8.27 15.03 23.82
N GLN A 540 -7.91 13.79 23.49
CA GLN A 540 -8.33 12.65 24.30
C GLN A 540 -7.48 12.66 25.57
N ARG A 541 -8.14 12.84 26.72
CA ARG A 541 -7.51 12.86 28.03
C ARG A 541 -8.23 11.84 28.90
N TYR A 542 -7.46 10.97 29.55
CA TYR A 542 -7.97 10.11 30.61
C TYR A 542 -7.31 10.50 31.92
N GLU A 543 -8.11 10.53 32.98
CA GLU A 543 -7.67 10.92 34.30
C GLU A 543 -8.16 9.89 35.29
N LEU A 544 -7.20 9.30 36.00
CA LEU A 544 -7.43 8.28 37.00
C LEU A 544 -6.97 8.83 38.35
N GLU A 545 -7.86 8.81 39.33
CA GLU A 545 -7.48 8.96 40.73
C GLU A 545 -7.21 7.57 41.31
N LEU A 546 -6.09 7.41 41.98
CA LEU A 546 -5.61 6.15 42.55
C LEU A 546 -5.45 6.33 44.06
N GLN A 547 -6.10 5.48 44.83
CA GLN A 547 -6.03 5.48 46.29
C GLN A 547 -5.81 4.05 46.83
N GLY A 548 -5.07 3.94 47.94
CA GLY A 548 -4.85 2.67 48.63
C GLY A 548 -3.63 1.87 48.16
N ILE A 549 -2.72 2.46 47.39
CA ILE A 549 -1.50 1.82 46.89
C ILE A 549 -0.46 1.77 48.02
N ARG A 550 -0.24 0.59 48.59
CA ARG A 550 0.80 0.33 49.61
C ARG A 550 1.96 -0.47 49.01
N GLY A 551 3.18 0.05 49.11
CA GLY A 551 4.41 -0.66 48.70
C GLY A 551 5.04 -0.15 47.40
N ASP A 552 5.76 -1.03 46.71
CA ASP A 552 6.47 -0.73 45.45
C ASP A 552 5.50 -0.35 44.31
N ALA A 553 6.04 0.29 43.28
CA ALA A 553 5.26 0.83 42.16
C ALA A 553 4.26 -0.18 41.53
N LEU A 554 2.97 0.17 41.54
CA LEU A 554 1.87 -0.63 41.02
C LEU A 554 1.89 -0.67 39.47
N PRO A 555 1.86 -1.85 38.83
CA PRO A 555 1.67 -1.95 37.40
C PRO A 555 0.20 -1.69 37.03
N LEU A 556 -0.04 -0.63 36.27
CA LEU A 556 -1.33 -0.28 35.71
C LEU A 556 -1.40 -0.70 34.24
N ASP A 557 -2.23 -1.68 33.92
CA ASP A 557 -2.45 -2.17 32.57
C ASP A 557 -3.60 -1.41 31.90
N LEU A 558 -3.31 -0.75 30.77
CA LEU A 558 -4.22 0.16 30.10
C LEU A 558 -4.62 -0.37 28.73
N LEU A 559 -5.93 -0.47 28.44
CA LEU A 559 -6.54 -0.79 27.14
C LEU A 559 -6.45 0.39 26.14
N ILE A 560 -5.29 1.04 26.07
CA ILE A 560 -4.92 1.94 25.00
C ILE A 560 -3.89 1.28 24.12
N ALA A 561 -4.15 1.26 22.81
CA ALA A 561 -3.14 0.82 21.85
C ALA A 561 -1.86 1.64 22.08
N PRO A 562 -0.69 0.98 22.20
CA PRO A 562 0.58 1.68 22.30
C PRO A 562 0.70 2.66 21.14
N HIS A 563 0.98 3.93 21.43
CA HIS A 563 1.14 4.98 20.43
C HIS A 563 2.06 6.06 21.00
N HIS A 564 2.95 6.62 20.19
CA HIS A 564 3.94 7.63 20.62
C HIS A 564 3.33 8.96 21.13
N LYS A 565 2.02 9.14 20.97
CA LYS A 565 1.27 10.33 21.41
C LYS A 565 0.65 10.14 22.80
N TRP A 566 0.48 8.89 23.24
CA TRP A 566 0.10 8.62 24.61
C TRP A 566 1.26 8.97 25.52
N ARG A 567 1.00 9.83 26.48
CA ARG A 567 1.91 10.08 27.61
C ARG A 567 1.19 9.70 28.89
N ALA A 568 1.96 9.53 29.96
CA ALA A 568 1.42 9.30 31.29
C ALA A 568 2.11 10.26 32.25
N ARG A 569 1.35 11.01 33.04
CA ARG A 569 1.85 11.96 34.03
C ARG A 569 1.21 11.65 35.37
N PHE A 570 2.02 11.42 36.39
CA PHE A 570 1.58 11.14 37.73
C PHE A 570 1.73 12.38 38.61
N PHE A 571 0.69 12.70 39.36
CA PHE A 571 0.64 13.75 40.35
C PHE A 571 0.46 13.08 41.72
N SER A 572 1.45 13.18 42.60
CA SER A 572 1.39 12.59 43.94
C SER A 572 0.26 13.20 44.77
N ALA A 573 -0.38 12.40 45.62
CA ALA A 573 -1.36 12.88 46.60
C ALA A 573 -0.74 13.92 47.57
N ASP A 574 0.54 13.76 47.92
CA ASP A 574 1.26 14.63 48.87
C ASP A 574 1.62 16.02 48.29
N GLY A 575 1.31 16.27 47.02
CA GLY A 575 1.75 17.46 46.29
C GLY A 575 3.20 17.35 45.80
N GLY A 576 3.44 17.81 44.58
CA GLY A 576 4.76 17.75 43.94
C GLY A 576 4.69 17.96 42.43
N GLU A 577 5.86 18.11 41.80
CA GLU A 577 5.97 18.22 40.35
C GLU A 577 5.50 16.92 39.68
N PRO A 578 4.73 16.99 38.57
CA PRO A 578 4.25 15.81 37.89
C PRO A 578 5.40 14.98 37.31
N ARG A 579 5.39 13.68 37.59
CA ARG A 579 6.36 12.73 37.06
C ARG A 579 5.85 12.08 35.78
N GLU A 580 6.65 12.07 34.72
CA GLU A 580 6.31 11.32 33.50
C GLU A 580 6.52 9.81 33.74
N LEU A 581 5.49 9.01 33.43
CA LEU A 581 5.53 7.57 33.53
C LEU A 581 5.82 6.96 32.15
N GLU A 582 6.63 5.91 32.12
CA GLU A 582 6.89 5.14 30.91
C GLU A 582 5.69 4.24 30.59
N LEU A 583 5.20 4.29 29.34
CA LEU A 583 4.16 3.40 28.83
C LEU A 583 4.80 2.26 28.01
N LYS A 584 4.77 1.04 28.54
CA LYS A 584 5.31 -0.14 27.87
C LYS A 584 4.21 -0.94 27.17
N PRO A 585 4.33 -1.29 25.89
CA PRO A 585 3.39 -2.18 25.24
C PRO A 585 3.25 -3.51 25.99
N ARG A 586 2.03 -3.99 26.23
CA ARG A 586 1.78 -5.27 26.89
C ARG A 586 0.58 -6.01 26.28
N ALA A 587 0.67 -7.33 26.21
CA ALA A 587 -0.48 -8.19 25.99
C ALA A 587 -1.29 -8.23 27.29
N LEU A 588 -2.47 -7.62 27.29
CA LEU A 588 -3.26 -7.46 28.51
C LEU A 588 -4.08 -8.72 28.82
N LEU A 589 -4.51 -9.42 27.78
CA LEU A 589 -5.28 -10.65 27.89
C LEU A 589 -4.68 -11.70 26.97
N GLU A 590 -4.73 -12.95 27.41
CA GLU A 590 -4.54 -14.09 26.51
C GLU A 590 -5.57 -13.96 25.38
N GLY A 591 -5.08 -13.98 24.14
CA GLY A 591 -5.92 -13.79 22.95
C GLY A 591 -5.70 -12.48 22.17
N GLY A 592 -4.49 -11.90 22.24
CA GLY A 592 -4.07 -10.86 21.30
C GLY A 592 -4.68 -9.48 21.52
N VAL A 593 -5.18 -9.19 22.72
CA VAL A 593 -5.56 -7.83 23.13
C VAL A 593 -4.35 -7.16 23.73
N TYR A 594 -3.93 -6.07 23.11
CA TYR A 594 -2.77 -5.34 23.55
C TYR A 594 -3.13 -3.93 23.99
N GLY A 595 -2.39 -3.50 24.99
CA GLY A 595 -2.46 -2.14 25.50
C GLY A 595 -1.10 -1.67 25.99
N ALA A 596 -1.11 -0.74 26.93
CA ALA A 596 0.09 -0.15 27.52
C ALA A 596 0.10 -0.36 29.03
N ARG A 597 1.24 -0.73 29.60
CA ARG A 597 1.46 -0.78 31.05
C ARG A 597 2.19 0.47 31.50
N ALA A 598 1.65 1.16 32.50
CA ALA A 598 2.36 2.16 33.28
C ALA A 598 2.79 1.56 34.63
N ARG A 599 3.85 2.07 35.25
CA ARG A 599 4.16 1.77 36.66
C ARG A 599 3.92 3.04 37.48
N VAL A 600 2.98 2.98 38.41
CA VAL A 600 2.56 4.13 39.19
C VAL A 600 3.17 4.03 40.59
N PRO A 601 3.85 5.08 41.09
CA PRO A 601 4.68 4.94 42.28
C PRO A 601 3.91 4.95 43.61
N GLY A 602 2.63 5.30 43.63
CA GLY A 602 1.82 5.38 44.85
C GLY A 602 0.49 6.10 44.61
N ASP A 603 -0.13 6.55 45.69
CA ASP A 603 -1.41 7.27 45.68
C ASP A 603 -1.30 8.64 45.01
N GLY A 604 -2.35 8.99 44.26
CA GLY A 604 -2.40 10.26 43.54
C GLY A 604 -3.21 10.17 42.26
N ARG A 605 -2.92 11.08 41.35
CA ARG A 605 -3.67 11.26 40.11
C ARG A 605 -2.80 10.98 38.90
N THR A 606 -3.22 10.08 38.04
CA THR A 606 -2.52 9.79 36.79
C THR A 606 -3.28 10.31 35.59
N LEU A 607 -2.57 11.06 34.74
CA LEU A 607 -3.10 11.64 33.54
C LEU A 607 -2.51 11.02 32.30
N PHE A 608 -3.37 10.58 31.39
CA PHE A 608 -3.02 10.05 30.08
C PHE A 608 -3.51 10.97 28.98
N PRO A 609 -2.74 12.01 28.60
CA PRO A 609 -3.06 12.82 27.45
C PRO A 609 -2.62 12.13 26.15
N PHE A 610 -3.46 12.24 25.12
CA PHE A 610 -3.11 11.94 23.73
C PHE A 610 -2.83 13.25 23.01
N ASP A 611 -1.57 13.67 23.06
CA ASP A 611 -1.16 14.99 22.58
C ASP A 611 -0.25 14.90 21.36
N ALA A 612 -0.44 15.84 20.43
CA ALA A 612 0.53 16.09 19.38
C ALA A 612 1.87 16.52 20.01
N THR A 613 2.95 15.87 19.59
CA THR A 613 4.29 16.22 20.02
C THR A 613 4.65 17.65 19.56
N PRO A 614 5.63 18.33 20.20
CA PRO A 614 6.08 19.64 19.74
C PRO A 614 6.47 19.68 18.26
N ARG A 615 7.06 18.58 17.76
CA ARG A 615 7.43 18.41 16.34
C ARG A 615 6.20 18.33 15.44
N GLU A 616 5.17 17.57 15.82
CA GLU A 616 3.91 17.48 15.06
C GLU A 616 3.17 18.83 15.05
N ARG A 617 3.16 19.57 16.16
CA ARG A 617 2.57 20.92 16.22
C ARG A 617 3.30 21.93 15.33
N ALA A 618 4.63 21.91 15.35
CA ALA A 618 5.44 22.74 14.45
C ALA A 618 5.19 22.38 12.98
N ALA A 619 5.14 21.08 12.66
CA ALA A 619 4.82 20.58 11.33
C ALA A 619 3.41 21.01 10.87
N LEU A 620 2.42 21.01 11.77
CA LEU A 620 1.08 21.54 11.50
C LEU A 620 1.13 23.04 11.16
N GLY A 621 1.84 23.85 11.93
CA GLY A 621 2.03 25.26 11.64
C GLY A 621 2.64 25.50 10.24
N VAL A 622 3.66 24.72 9.88
CA VAL A 622 4.29 24.78 8.55
C VAL A 622 3.33 24.36 7.44
N SER A 623 2.55 23.28 7.63
CA SER A 623 1.55 22.84 6.65
C SER A 623 0.45 23.87 6.45
N LEU A 624 -0.04 24.50 7.52
CA LEU A 624 -1.04 25.58 7.44
C LEU A 624 -0.49 26.83 6.74
N ALA A 625 0.75 27.22 7.05
CA ALA A 625 1.41 28.33 6.37
C ALA A 625 1.58 28.05 4.87
N ALA A 626 2.03 26.84 4.49
CA ALA A 626 2.14 26.42 3.10
C ALA A 626 0.77 26.44 2.38
N LEU A 627 -0.30 26.04 3.06
CA LEU A 627 -1.67 26.09 2.53
C LEU A 627 -2.12 27.54 2.30
N ALA A 628 -1.94 28.42 3.29
CA ALA A 628 -2.27 29.83 3.16
C ALA A 628 -1.50 30.50 2.00
N LEU A 629 -0.21 30.21 1.85
CA LEU A 629 0.61 30.68 0.73
C LEU A 629 0.09 30.18 -0.62
N CYS A 630 -0.28 28.90 -0.72
CA CYS A 630 -0.84 28.35 -1.95
C CYS A 630 -2.19 28.98 -2.30
N LEU A 631 -3.08 29.17 -1.32
CA LEU A 631 -4.38 29.81 -1.52
C LEU A 631 -4.24 31.28 -1.94
N LEU A 632 -3.33 32.02 -1.30
CA LEU A 632 -3.01 33.40 -1.69
C LEU A 632 -2.44 33.45 -3.12
N ALA A 633 -1.51 32.56 -3.45
CA ALA A 633 -0.93 32.46 -4.79
C ALA A 633 -1.96 32.06 -5.88
N LEU A 634 -3.00 31.30 -5.52
CA LEU A 634 -4.13 31.01 -6.43
C LEU A 634 -4.99 32.26 -6.69
N ALA A 635 -5.18 33.11 -5.68
CA ALA A 635 -5.96 34.35 -5.78
C ALA A 635 -5.23 35.44 -6.59
N ILE A 636 -3.90 35.44 -6.57
CA ILE A 636 -3.07 36.37 -7.36
C ILE A 636 -3.08 35.93 -8.84
N GLY A 637 -4.09 36.41 -9.58
CA GLY A 637 -4.31 36.05 -10.99
C GLY A 637 -3.33 36.68 -11.98
N ARG A 638 -2.55 37.69 -11.57
CA ARG A 638 -1.55 38.35 -12.42
C ARG A 638 -0.14 37.98 -11.95
N PRO A 639 0.77 37.56 -12.85
CA PRO A 639 2.18 37.47 -12.50
C PRO A 639 2.63 38.85 -11.98
N PRO A 640 3.48 38.91 -10.93
CA PRO A 640 3.88 40.18 -10.35
C PRO A 640 4.45 41.09 -11.45
N PRO A 641 4.03 42.36 -11.51
CA PRO A 641 4.53 43.32 -12.49
C PRO A 641 6.06 43.39 -12.34
N GLY A 642 6.78 43.08 -13.42
CA GLY A 642 8.25 42.89 -13.43
C GLY A 642 8.73 41.49 -13.83
N THR A 643 7.83 40.50 -13.94
CA THR A 643 8.15 39.16 -14.50
C THR A 643 7.78 38.98 -15.97
N ARG A 644 7.16 40.01 -16.57
CA ARG A 644 6.88 40.09 -18.02
C ARG A 644 8.17 40.42 -18.75
N ASP A 645 8.80 39.41 -19.32
CA ASP A 645 9.62 39.41 -20.53
C ASP A 645 10.83 40.39 -20.69
N ASP A 646 11.03 41.39 -19.84
CA ASP A 646 12.14 42.36 -19.95
C ASP A 646 13.45 41.90 -19.31
N ALA A 647 13.44 40.77 -18.58
CA ALA A 647 14.67 40.04 -18.26
C ALA A 647 15.15 39.13 -19.42
N ALA A 648 14.66 39.37 -20.63
CA ALA A 648 15.25 38.85 -21.85
C ALA A 648 16.57 39.56 -22.15
N ALA A 649 17.58 38.76 -22.51
CA ALA A 649 18.81 39.17 -23.19
C ALA A 649 20.01 39.65 -22.35
N THR A 650 20.26 39.08 -21.16
CA THR A 650 21.67 38.72 -20.92
C THR A 650 21.91 37.34 -21.52
N PRO A 651 22.60 37.23 -22.68
CA PRO A 651 23.01 35.94 -23.20
C PRO A 651 23.88 35.27 -22.14
N VAL A 652 23.31 34.29 -21.43
CA VAL A 652 24.08 33.46 -20.52
C VAL A 652 25.13 32.78 -21.38
N ASN A 653 26.39 33.16 -21.19
CA ASN A 653 27.51 32.62 -21.94
C ASN A 653 27.38 31.08 -21.97
N PRO A 654 27.30 30.45 -23.16
CA PRO A 654 27.04 29.02 -23.30
C PRO A 654 28.07 28.17 -22.57
N ARG A 655 29.31 28.68 -22.37
CA ARG A 655 30.32 28.04 -21.53
C ARG A 655 29.91 28.03 -20.05
N ARG A 656 29.44 29.15 -19.49
CA ARG A 656 28.95 29.22 -18.10
C ARG A 656 27.72 28.33 -17.90
N ALA A 657 26.81 28.28 -18.87
CA ALA A 657 25.65 27.38 -18.82
C ALA A 657 26.06 25.90 -18.75
N ARG A 658 27.00 25.47 -19.61
CA ARG A 658 27.55 24.10 -19.60
C ARG A 658 28.30 23.79 -18.30
N VAL A 659 29.15 24.69 -17.82
CA VAL A 659 29.88 24.49 -16.55
C VAL A 659 28.92 24.35 -15.38
N THR A 660 27.93 25.23 -15.26
CA THR A 660 26.94 25.08 -14.18
C THR A 660 26.11 23.81 -14.32
N GLN A 661 25.76 23.41 -15.55
CA GLN A 661 25.06 22.14 -15.77
C GLN A 661 25.91 20.94 -15.32
N LEU A 662 27.20 20.94 -15.66
CA LEU A 662 28.16 19.92 -15.21
C LEU A 662 28.29 19.92 -13.69
N VAL A 663 28.41 21.09 -13.06
CA VAL A 663 28.45 21.21 -11.58
C VAL A 663 27.17 20.66 -10.95
N ILE A 664 25.99 20.99 -11.48
CA ILE A 664 24.72 20.45 -11.00
C ILE A 664 24.69 18.92 -11.15
N GLN A 665 25.16 18.38 -12.29
CA GLN A 665 25.24 16.94 -12.53
C GLN A 665 26.21 16.25 -11.57
N LEU A 666 27.39 16.84 -11.32
CA LEU A 666 28.39 16.31 -10.38
C LEU A 666 27.89 16.37 -8.93
N VAL A 667 27.26 17.47 -8.52
CA VAL A 667 26.66 17.61 -7.18
C VAL A 667 25.51 16.61 -7.02
N ALA A 668 24.67 16.43 -8.03
CA ALA A 668 23.60 15.43 -8.02
C ALA A 668 24.16 14.00 -7.91
N LEU A 669 25.22 13.68 -8.66
CA LEU A 669 25.90 12.38 -8.61
C LEU A 669 26.56 12.13 -7.25
N ALA A 670 27.29 13.11 -6.71
CA ALA A 670 27.93 13.03 -5.40
C ALA A 670 26.89 12.88 -4.28
N SER A 671 25.78 13.62 -4.35
CA SER A 671 24.67 13.49 -3.41
C SER A 671 24.00 12.12 -3.50
N ALA A 672 23.81 11.59 -4.71
CA ALA A 672 23.26 10.25 -4.93
C ALA A 672 24.19 9.15 -4.38
N LEU A 673 25.51 9.29 -4.57
CA LEU A 673 26.51 8.35 -4.04
C LEU A 673 26.58 8.42 -2.50
N ALA A 674 26.60 9.62 -1.92
CA ALA A 674 26.57 9.80 -0.48
C ALA A 674 25.29 9.21 0.15
N LEU A 675 24.15 9.42 -0.51
CA LEU A 675 22.88 8.81 -0.12
C LEU A 675 22.96 7.28 -0.22
N ALA A 676 23.46 6.72 -1.32
CA ALA A 676 23.62 5.27 -1.49
C ALA A 676 24.50 4.65 -0.39
N LEU A 677 25.62 5.29 -0.04
CA LEU A 677 26.50 4.86 1.06
C LEU A 677 25.81 4.95 2.43
N ALA A 678 25.08 6.03 2.70
CA ALA A 678 24.31 6.19 3.94
C ALA A 678 23.20 5.14 4.05
N LEU A 679 22.53 4.83 2.93
CA LEU A 679 21.52 3.78 2.83
C LEU A 679 22.13 2.41 3.09
N ALA A 680 23.25 2.06 2.43
CA ALA A 680 23.94 0.79 2.65
C ALA A 680 24.34 0.59 4.12
N ARG A 681 24.92 1.63 4.76
CA ARG A 681 25.26 1.59 6.20
C ARG A 681 24.04 1.40 7.09
N ARG A 682 22.92 2.08 6.76
CA ARG A 682 21.66 1.94 7.50
C ARG A 682 21.11 0.51 7.35
N GLN A 683 21.11 -0.02 6.13
CA GLN A 683 20.62 -1.38 5.85
C GLN A 683 21.40 -2.42 6.65
N SER A 684 22.75 -2.35 6.69
CA SER A 684 23.56 -3.25 7.50
C SER A 684 23.20 -3.20 8.99
N ARG A 685 23.06 -2.00 9.58
CA ARG A 685 22.69 -1.83 11.00
C ARG A 685 21.27 -2.30 11.31
N VAL A 686 20.34 -2.17 10.36
CA VAL A 686 18.96 -2.64 10.54
C VAL A 686 18.92 -4.16 10.39
N LEU A 687 19.65 -4.73 9.44
CA LEU A 687 19.76 -6.18 9.26
C LEU A 687 20.33 -6.87 10.50
N GLU A 688 21.38 -6.29 11.10
CA GLU A 688 21.93 -6.76 12.36
C GLU A 688 20.88 -6.74 13.48
N ARG A 689 20.14 -5.63 13.63
CA ARG A 689 19.03 -5.53 14.59
C ARG A 689 17.89 -6.53 14.33
N THR A 690 17.59 -6.82 13.06
CA THR A 690 16.59 -7.80 12.66
C THR A 690 16.93 -9.20 13.17
N TRP A 691 18.19 -9.61 13.01
CA TRP A 691 18.66 -10.92 13.48
C TRP A 691 18.88 -10.94 15.00
N GLN A 692 19.35 -9.84 15.59
CA GLN A 692 19.41 -9.68 17.06
C GLN A 692 18.02 -9.73 17.72
N GLY A 693 16.96 -9.30 17.02
CA GLY A 693 15.59 -9.40 17.50
C GLY A 693 15.10 -10.84 17.72
N GLN A 694 15.72 -11.83 17.07
CA GLN A 694 15.45 -13.25 17.28
C GLN A 694 16.12 -13.83 18.54
N LEU A 695 17.06 -13.09 19.13
CA LEU A 695 17.82 -13.51 20.31
C LEU A 695 17.07 -13.21 21.61
N ALA A 696 17.30 -14.03 22.63
CA ALA A 696 16.92 -13.68 24.01
C ALA A 696 17.63 -12.39 24.44
N PRO A 697 17.03 -11.55 25.32
CA PRO A 697 17.60 -10.26 25.72
C PRO A 697 19.07 -10.32 26.16
N ASP A 698 19.40 -11.38 26.87
CA ASP A 698 20.69 -11.77 27.44
C ASP A 698 21.68 -12.21 26.35
N GLU A 699 21.21 -12.87 25.29
CA GLU A 699 22.03 -13.24 24.13
C GLU A 699 22.30 -12.06 23.18
N ARG A 700 21.46 -11.02 23.18
CA ARG A 700 21.58 -9.86 22.27
C ARG A 700 22.90 -9.10 22.41
N GLN A 701 23.46 -9.07 23.61
CA GLN A 701 24.72 -8.37 23.87
C GLN A 701 25.94 -9.18 23.43
N ALA A 702 25.74 -10.49 23.20
CA ALA A 702 26.80 -11.48 23.08
C ALA A 702 27.05 -11.90 21.61
N ALA A 703 26.01 -11.92 20.78
CA ALA A 703 26.10 -12.40 19.40
C ALA A 703 26.16 -11.26 18.36
N ARG A 704 27.16 -11.30 17.48
CA ARG A 704 27.31 -10.37 16.34
C ARG A 704 26.88 -11.04 15.03
N LEU A 705 26.07 -10.37 14.23
CA LEU A 705 25.73 -10.86 12.88
C LEU A 705 27.01 -10.89 12.03
N VAL A 706 27.36 -12.09 11.54
CA VAL A 706 28.47 -12.26 10.59
C VAL A 706 27.93 -12.04 9.18
N ARG A 707 26.90 -12.80 8.79
CA ARG A 707 26.19 -12.62 7.52
C ARG A 707 24.81 -13.27 7.51
N ASP A 708 23.97 -12.79 6.62
CA ASP A 708 22.70 -13.43 6.24
C ASP A 708 23.00 -14.44 5.11
N LEU A 709 22.79 -15.74 5.37
CA LEU A 709 23.21 -16.84 4.49
C LEU A 709 22.31 -16.94 3.25
N SER A 710 21.02 -16.65 3.41
CA SER A 710 20.06 -16.58 2.31
C SER A 710 20.41 -15.42 1.37
N ARG A 711 20.73 -14.25 1.92
CA ARG A 711 21.17 -13.06 1.16
C ARG A 711 22.52 -13.28 0.47
N ALA A 712 23.46 -13.96 1.12
CA ALA A 712 24.80 -14.19 0.59
C ALA A 712 24.84 -15.22 -0.56
N GLY A 713 23.71 -15.83 -0.92
CA GLY A 713 23.66 -16.90 -1.93
C GLY A 713 24.43 -18.14 -1.51
N ARG A 714 24.58 -18.37 -0.19
CA ARG A 714 25.37 -19.47 0.39
C ARG A 714 24.48 -20.64 0.74
N TYR A 715 23.74 -21.12 -0.26
CA TYR A 715 22.81 -22.23 -0.10
C TYR A 715 22.77 -23.11 -1.35
N ARG A 716 22.46 -24.39 -1.16
CA ARG A 716 22.17 -25.36 -2.22
C ARG A 716 20.82 -25.99 -1.91
N VAL A 717 19.99 -26.13 -2.93
CA VAL A 717 18.69 -26.79 -2.81
C VAL A 717 18.72 -28.10 -3.59
N THR A 718 18.40 -29.20 -2.93
CA THR A 718 18.16 -30.51 -3.55
C THR A 718 16.69 -30.88 -3.37
N ARG A 719 16.09 -31.52 -4.37
CA ARG A 719 14.66 -31.85 -4.40
C ARG A 719 14.47 -33.25 -4.96
N GLU A 720 13.47 -33.96 -4.44
CA GLU A 720 13.08 -35.27 -4.92
C GLU A 720 11.55 -35.41 -4.94
N PRO A 721 10.95 -35.74 -6.10
CA PRO A 721 11.60 -35.85 -7.42
C PRO A 721 12.20 -34.51 -7.87
N ALA A 722 13.29 -34.56 -8.66
CA ALA A 722 13.97 -33.36 -9.12
C ALA A 722 13.09 -32.52 -10.06
N ASP A 723 12.18 -33.19 -10.80
CA ASP A 723 11.26 -32.61 -11.76
C ASP A 723 9.86 -33.25 -11.61
N ILE A 724 8.81 -32.42 -11.62
CA ILE A 724 7.44 -32.87 -11.92
C ILE A 724 7.12 -32.36 -13.33
N CYS A 725 7.30 -33.21 -14.33
CA CYS A 725 6.81 -32.93 -15.67
C CYS A 725 5.47 -33.64 -15.85
N ASP A 726 4.40 -32.87 -16.06
CA ASP A 726 3.11 -33.43 -16.47
C ASP A 726 3.13 -33.71 -17.98
N ALA A 727 3.85 -34.78 -18.37
CA ALA A 727 3.97 -35.18 -19.77
C ALA A 727 2.68 -35.77 -20.36
N LEU A 728 1.60 -35.90 -19.57
CA LEU A 728 0.38 -36.60 -19.98
C LEU A 728 -0.63 -35.72 -20.73
N THR A 729 -0.45 -34.40 -20.74
CA THR A 729 -1.40 -33.46 -21.37
C THR A 729 -0.90 -32.84 -22.69
N SER A 730 0.32 -33.18 -23.14
CA SER A 730 0.98 -32.52 -24.27
C SER A 730 1.89 -33.47 -25.06
N ARG A 731 1.96 -33.30 -26.39
CA ARG A 731 2.93 -33.99 -27.27
C ARG A 731 4.39 -33.55 -27.08
N ASP A 732 4.59 -32.43 -26.39
CA ASP A 732 5.90 -31.96 -25.94
C ASP A 732 6.08 -32.37 -24.48
N SER A 733 7.03 -33.29 -24.24
CA SER A 733 7.37 -33.83 -22.92
C SER A 733 7.95 -32.78 -21.96
N ARG A 734 8.26 -31.58 -22.46
CA ARG A 734 8.74 -30.44 -21.66
C ARG A 734 7.69 -29.37 -21.41
N ARG A 735 6.54 -29.43 -22.09
CA ARG A 735 5.47 -28.43 -21.93
C ARG A 735 4.75 -28.68 -20.62
N GLY A 736 4.83 -27.72 -19.70
CA GLY A 736 4.33 -27.87 -18.33
C GLY A 736 5.38 -28.33 -17.32
N CYS A 737 6.65 -28.53 -17.73
CA CYS A 737 7.74 -28.67 -16.76
C CYS A 737 7.94 -27.33 -16.05
N SER A 738 7.63 -27.35 -14.77
CA SER A 738 7.60 -26.20 -13.84
C SER A 738 8.98 -25.71 -13.40
N GLU A 739 10.05 -26.01 -14.16
CA GLU A 739 11.43 -25.69 -13.77
C GLU A 739 11.62 -24.21 -13.45
N ALA A 740 11.01 -23.31 -14.23
CA ALA A 740 11.12 -21.87 -13.99
C ALA A 740 10.39 -21.44 -12.71
N ASP A 741 9.18 -21.95 -12.49
CA ASP A 741 8.33 -21.58 -11.35
C ASP A 741 8.76 -22.25 -10.03
N GLN A 742 9.48 -23.38 -10.11
CA GLN A 742 9.94 -24.14 -8.94
C GLN A 742 11.42 -23.93 -8.59
N ARG A 743 12.18 -23.14 -9.37
CA ARG A 743 13.57 -22.80 -9.02
C ARG A 743 13.62 -22.07 -7.68
N ALA A 744 14.55 -22.50 -6.84
CA ALA A 744 14.81 -21.81 -5.59
C ALA A 744 15.21 -20.35 -5.87
N ARG A 745 14.55 -19.41 -5.20
CA ARG A 745 14.78 -17.97 -5.39
C ARG A 745 14.84 -17.26 -4.03
N VAL A 746 15.37 -16.05 -4.02
CA VAL A 746 15.37 -15.23 -2.81
C VAL A 746 13.98 -14.63 -2.62
N GLY A 747 13.29 -15.09 -1.58
CA GLY A 747 11.99 -14.59 -1.17
C GLY A 747 12.03 -13.76 0.10
N GLN A 748 10.86 -13.58 0.71
CA GLN A 748 10.69 -12.86 1.97
C GLN A 748 9.84 -13.65 2.94
N LEU A 749 10.24 -13.62 4.20
CA LEU A 749 9.52 -14.22 5.30
C LEU A 749 9.23 -13.16 6.35
N TYR A 750 7.96 -12.84 6.57
CA TYR A 750 7.56 -11.93 7.64
C TYR A 750 7.63 -12.65 8.99
N GLY A 751 8.51 -12.19 9.87
CA GLY A 751 8.62 -12.64 11.25
C GLY A 751 8.55 -11.42 12.16
N ASP A 752 7.41 -11.19 12.79
CA ASP A 752 7.13 -9.95 13.53
C ASP A 752 8.28 -9.54 14.48
N PRO A 753 8.79 -8.29 14.41
CA PRO A 753 8.36 -7.17 13.56
C PRO A 753 9.15 -7.02 12.24
N TYR A 754 9.97 -7.99 11.83
CA TYR A 754 10.92 -7.86 10.73
C TYR A 754 10.56 -8.69 9.48
N LEU A 755 11.24 -8.36 8.38
CA LEU A 755 11.14 -9.08 7.12
C LEU A 755 12.48 -9.76 6.84
N TYR A 756 12.50 -11.08 6.91
CA TYR A 756 13.69 -11.90 6.70
C TYR A 756 13.83 -12.25 5.23
N ARG A 757 15.07 -12.37 4.76
CA ARG A 757 15.35 -12.93 3.44
C ARG A 757 15.42 -14.43 3.56
N CYS A 758 14.72 -15.12 2.67
CA CYS A 758 14.63 -16.57 2.70
C CYS A 758 14.92 -17.15 1.32
N VAL A 759 15.32 -18.41 1.33
CA VAL A 759 15.27 -19.27 0.15
C VAL A 759 13.83 -19.74 0.02
N GLU A 760 13.12 -19.22 -0.98
CA GLU A 760 11.80 -19.68 -1.36
C GLU A 760 11.95 -20.85 -2.33
N LEU A 761 11.28 -21.97 -2.05
CA LEU A 761 11.27 -23.14 -2.91
C LEU A 761 9.91 -23.84 -2.87
N SER A 762 9.59 -24.57 -3.93
CA SER A 762 8.47 -25.52 -3.93
C SER A 762 8.94 -26.90 -3.47
N VAL A 763 8.18 -27.50 -2.55
CA VAL A 763 8.33 -28.89 -2.12
C VAL A 763 7.28 -29.73 -2.84
N PRO A 764 7.68 -30.64 -3.76
CA PRO A 764 6.78 -31.47 -4.55
C PRO A 764 5.75 -32.23 -3.71
N ALA A 765 4.55 -32.45 -4.24
CA ALA A 765 3.58 -33.40 -3.67
C ALA A 765 4.21 -34.79 -3.46
N GLY A 766 4.07 -35.38 -2.27
CA GLY A 766 4.70 -36.66 -1.91
C GLY A 766 6.23 -36.66 -1.89
N GLY A 767 6.88 -35.50 -2.06
CA GLY A 767 8.32 -35.36 -2.24
C GLY A 767 9.06 -34.77 -1.04
N ARG A 768 10.36 -34.54 -1.23
CA ARG A 768 11.25 -33.90 -0.25
C ARG A 768 12.10 -32.82 -0.88
N ALA A 769 12.49 -31.85 -0.07
CA ALA A 769 13.47 -30.83 -0.42
C ALA A 769 14.46 -30.62 0.72
N GLU A 770 15.72 -30.38 0.41
CA GLU A 770 16.75 -30.04 1.39
C GLU A 770 17.43 -28.73 1.01
N VAL A 771 17.56 -27.83 1.98
CA VAL A 771 18.26 -26.56 1.86
C VAL A 771 19.53 -26.64 2.70
N GLU A 772 20.67 -26.80 2.03
CA GLU A 772 22.00 -26.85 2.64
C GLU A 772 22.63 -25.45 2.59
N PHE A 773 22.85 -24.83 3.74
CA PHE A 773 23.66 -23.62 3.89
C PHE A 773 25.13 -24.01 4.10
N TYR A 774 26.06 -23.34 3.42
CA TYR A 774 27.49 -23.71 3.42
C TYR A 774 28.42 -22.52 3.61
N GLY A 775 29.68 -22.79 4.01
CA GLY A 775 30.69 -21.75 4.24
C GLY A 775 30.47 -20.99 5.54
N VAL A 776 29.91 -21.68 6.54
CA VAL A 776 29.73 -21.21 7.91
C VAL A 776 30.96 -21.60 8.73
N ASP A 777 31.44 -20.76 9.63
CA ASP A 777 32.51 -21.11 10.56
C ASP A 777 32.00 -22.07 11.65
N ASP A 778 32.75 -23.15 11.95
CA ASP A 778 32.36 -24.13 12.98
C ASP A 778 32.32 -23.54 14.41
N SER A 779 33.00 -22.41 14.65
CA SER A 779 32.93 -21.65 15.91
C SER A 779 31.67 -20.78 16.04
N HIS A 780 30.93 -20.59 14.95
CA HIS A 780 29.71 -19.77 14.92
C HIS A 780 28.46 -20.61 15.20
N GLU A 781 27.31 -19.94 15.22
CA GLU A 781 25.99 -20.57 15.24
C GLU A 781 25.16 -20.11 14.04
N VAL A 782 24.28 -20.99 13.57
CA VAL A 782 23.28 -20.64 12.55
C VAL A 782 21.92 -20.53 13.21
N ARG A 783 21.30 -19.37 13.07
CA ARG A 783 19.90 -19.15 13.46
C ARG A 783 19.05 -18.95 12.23
N GLY A 784 17.82 -19.44 12.27
CA GLY A 784 16.94 -19.33 11.12
C GLY A 784 15.45 -19.35 11.45
N LEU A 785 14.68 -19.05 10.41
CA LEU A 785 13.23 -19.03 10.40
C LEU A 785 12.73 -19.83 9.21
N LEU A 786 11.69 -20.62 9.42
CA LEU A 786 11.05 -21.43 8.40
C LEU A 786 9.55 -21.21 8.43
N ALA A 787 8.93 -20.88 7.29
CA ALA A 787 7.47 -20.90 7.20
C ALA A 787 6.98 -21.34 5.82
N LYS A 788 5.74 -21.82 5.79
CA LYS A 788 4.98 -22.09 4.58
C LYS A 788 4.43 -20.79 4.00
N ASP A 789 4.41 -20.65 2.67
CA ASP A 789 3.70 -19.53 2.03
C ASP A 789 2.17 -19.71 2.17
N THR A 790 1.49 -18.65 2.59
CA THR A 790 0.15 -18.66 3.18
C THR A 790 -1.01 -18.69 2.19
N GLY A 791 -0.77 -19.12 0.94
CA GLY A 791 -1.76 -19.07 -0.15
C GLY A 791 -3.03 -19.89 0.09
N ASP A 792 -2.90 -21.10 0.64
CA ASP A 792 -4.01 -22.02 0.80
C ASP A 792 -4.23 -22.42 2.26
N GLY A 793 -5.38 -21.98 2.79
CA GLY A 793 -5.84 -22.32 4.12
C GLY A 793 -6.01 -23.83 4.28
N ASP A 794 -5.45 -24.34 5.38
CA ASP A 794 -5.79 -25.60 6.06
C ASP A 794 -5.08 -26.93 5.73
N ASN A 795 -4.11 -27.01 4.81
CA ASN A 795 -3.40 -28.29 4.55
C ASN A 795 -1.99 -28.42 5.18
N GLY A 796 -1.65 -27.60 6.19
CA GLY A 796 -0.28 -27.54 6.75
C GLY A 796 0.22 -28.79 7.50
N LYS A 797 -0.64 -29.75 7.87
CA LYS A 797 -0.19 -30.94 8.62
C LYS A 797 0.63 -31.94 7.81
N GLN A 798 0.67 -31.79 6.49
CA GLN A 798 1.34 -32.73 5.60
C GLN A 798 2.82 -32.40 5.35
N LEU A 799 3.25 -31.17 5.66
CA LEU A 799 4.63 -30.76 5.50
C LEU A 799 5.37 -30.94 6.83
N THR A 800 6.40 -31.76 6.86
CA THR A 800 7.29 -31.91 8.01
C THR A 800 8.68 -31.36 7.71
N TRP A 801 9.39 -30.91 8.75
CA TRP A 801 10.75 -30.41 8.61
C TRP A 801 11.66 -30.90 9.73
N ALA A 802 12.95 -31.05 9.44
CA ALA A 802 13.98 -31.45 10.39
C ALA A 802 15.33 -30.78 10.06
N ILE A 803 16.20 -30.67 11.06
CA ILE A 803 17.61 -30.29 10.87
C ILE A 803 18.40 -31.58 10.90
N ARG A 804 19.08 -31.91 9.79
CA ARG A 804 19.66 -33.24 9.55
C ARG A 804 20.68 -33.70 10.61
N ASP A 805 21.19 -32.76 11.41
CA ASP A 805 22.20 -32.95 12.45
C ASP A 805 21.70 -32.77 13.89
N GLY A 806 20.42 -32.44 14.10
CA GLY A 806 19.82 -32.23 15.41
C GLY A 806 19.02 -33.45 15.91
N GLU A 807 18.98 -33.68 17.22
CA GLU A 807 18.20 -34.74 17.88
C GLU A 807 16.67 -34.62 17.70
N ARG A 808 16.17 -33.58 17.03
CA ARG A 808 14.74 -33.31 16.91
C ARG A 808 14.17 -33.97 15.64
N GLY A 809 13.24 -34.89 15.85
CA GLY A 809 12.46 -35.53 14.79
C GLY A 809 11.61 -34.53 13.97
N PRO A 810 11.02 -35.00 12.85
CA PRO A 810 10.25 -34.17 11.93
C PRO A 810 9.09 -33.44 12.63
N LEU A 811 9.08 -32.12 12.55
CA LEU A 811 8.01 -31.27 13.08
C LEU A 811 7.05 -30.88 11.95
N ALA A 812 5.74 -30.96 12.19
CA ALA A 812 4.75 -30.46 11.24
C ALA A 812 4.86 -28.93 11.11
N LEU A 813 4.91 -28.43 9.87
CA LEU A 813 5.06 -27.01 9.57
C LEU A 813 3.67 -26.35 9.50
N GLY A 814 3.37 -25.53 10.51
CA GLY A 814 2.15 -24.73 10.53
C GLY A 814 2.21 -23.50 9.61
N THR A 815 1.21 -22.63 9.74
CA THR A 815 1.20 -21.30 9.09
C THR A 815 2.06 -20.27 9.83
N ARG A 816 2.50 -20.57 11.06
CA ARG A 816 3.40 -19.71 11.84
C ARG A 816 4.85 -20.03 11.47
N ALA A 817 5.71 -19.01 11.47
CA ALA A 817 7.13 -19.22 11.30
C ALA A 817 7.74 -19.98 12.48
N HIS A 818 8.52 -21.02 12.19
CA HIS A 818 9.28 -21.81 13.16
C HIS A 818 10.70 -21.28 13.25
N ARG A 819 11.22 -21.12 14.47
CA ARG A 819 12.59 -20.69 14.74
C ARG A 819 13.49 -21.91 14.94
N PHE A 820 14.72 -21.82 14.48
CA PHE A 820 15.75 -22.80 14.79
C PHE A 820 17.11 -22.16 15.07
N THR A 821 17.90 -22.87 15.86
CA THR A 821 19.30 -22.58 16.16
C THR A 821 20.06 -23.89 16.06
N THR A 822 21.19 -23.91 15.37
CA THR A 822 22.05 -25.09 15.26
C THR A 822 23.51 -24.69 15.09
N ALA A 823 24.40 -25.52 15.61
CA ALA A 823 25.82 -25.43 15.27
C ALA A 823 26.01 -25.99 13.85
N PRO A 824 26.84 -25.34 13.01
CA PRO A 824 27.28 -25.94 11.76
C PRO A 824 28.16 -27.17 12.04
N ARG A 825 28.16 -28.13 11.10
CA ARG A 825 29.07 -29.29 11.09
C ARG A 825 29.80 -29.33 9.76
N GLY A 826 31.13 -29.27 9.79
CA GLY A 826 31.94 -29.19 8.57
C GLY A 826 31.60 -27.95 7.73
N GLY A 827 31.28 -26.86 8.41
CA GLY A 827 30.86 -25.58 7.82
C GLY A 827 29.53 -25.60 7.07
N ARG A 828 28.64 -26.54 7.41
CA ARG A 828 27.34 -26.74 6.74
C ARG A 828 26.19 -26.89 7.73
N VAL A 829 24.99 -26.51 7.27
CA VAL A 829 23.71 -26.71 7.97
C VAL A 829 22.64 -27.09 6.95
N ALA A 830 21.97 -28.23 7.13
CA ALA A 830 20.91 -28.69 6.23
C ALA A 830 19.53 -28.69 6.90
N VAL A 831 18.57 -28.04 6.23
CA VAL A 831 17.14 -28.07 6.59
C VAL A 831 16.42 -29.00 5.60
N SER A 832 15.91 -30.12 6.11
CA SER A 832 15.13 -31.09 5.32
C SER A 832 13.64 -30.82 5.47
N LEU A 833 12.91 -30.94 4.37
CA LEU A 833 11.48 -30.68 4.22
C LEU A 833 10.87 -31.89 3.51
N GLU A 834 9.77 -32.42 4.03
CA GLU A 834 9.07 -33.57 3.47
C GLU A 834 7.58 -33.22 3.35
N ASN A 835 7.03 -33.30 2.14
CA ASN A 835 5.65 -32.99 1.85
C ASN A 835 4.87 -34.29 1.60
N ARG A 836 4.06 -34.70 2.57
CA ARG A 836 3.17 -35.86 2.49
C ARG A 836 1.81 -35.55 1.84
N GLY A 837 1.68 -34.37 1.25
CA GLY A 837 0.45 -33.89 0.63
C GLY A 837 0.35 -34.27 -0.85
N ASP A 838 -0.84 -34.02 -1.41
CA ASP A 838 -1.19 -34.25 -2.82
C ASP A 838 -0.92 -33.04 -3.72
N ARG A 839 -0.37 -31.96 -3.15
CA ARG A 839 -0.07 -30.71 -3.86
C ARG A 839 1.31 -30.19 -3.50
N ASP A 840 1.92 -29.51 -4.45
CA ASP A 840 3.14 -28.75 -4.24
C ASP A 840 2.93 -27.66 -3.18
N LEU A 841 3.91 -27.51 -2.30
CA LEU A 841 3.87 -26.51 -1.23
C LEU A 841 5.08 -25.59 -1.30
N THR A 842 4.84 -24.28 -1.38
CA THR A 842 5.90 -23.27 -1.31
C THR A 842 6.30 -23.00 0.15
N VAL A 843 7.60 -23.01 0.41
CA VAL A 843 8.19 -22.75 1.73
C VAL A 843 9.30 -21.72 1.61
N CYS A 844 9.57 -21.01 2.71
CA CYS A 844 10.62 -20.03 2.81
C CYS A 844 11.54 -20.31 4.00
N VAL A 845 12.84 -20.51 3.74
CA VAL A 845 13.88 -20.78 4.75
C VAL A 845 14.87 -19.61 4.85
N ALA A 846 14.82 -18.85 5.94
CA ALA A 846 15.78 -17.79 6.24
C ALA A 846 16.85 -18.31 7.21
N ALA A 847 18.12 -17.98 6.99
CA ALA A 847 19.21 -18.33 7.90
C ALA A 847 20.29 -17.24 7.97
N ALA A 848 20.88 -17.06 9.15
CA ALA A 848 22.02 -16.18 9.38
C ALA A 848 23.08 -16.87 10.25
N GLU A 849 24.33 -16.51 9.97
CA GLU A 849 25.50 -16.89 10.76
C GLU A 849 25.77 -15.81 11.80
N LEU A 850 25.84 -16.21 13.06
CA LEU A 850 26.12 -15.35 14.20
C LEU A 850 27.40 -15.81 14.90
N ALA A 851 28.28 -14.87 15.23
CA ALA A 851 29.46 -15.16 16.02
C ALA A 851 29.03 -15.45 17.46
N ARG A 852 29.51 -16.56 18.05
CA ARG A 852 29.27 -16.84 19.46
C ARG A 852 30.00 -15.82 20.32
N PRO A 853 29.47 -15.48 21.51
CA PRO A 853 30.27 -14.74 22.49
C PRO A 853 31.51 -15.54 22.84
N GLY A 854 32.67 -14.87 22.72
CA GLY A 854 33.98 -15.41 23.09
C GLY A 854 34.24 -15.34 24.59
#